data_AF-A0A9P6BHJ5-F1
#
_entry.id   AF-A0A9P6BHJ5-F1
#
_cell.length_a   1.000
_cell.length_b   1.000
_cell.length_c   1.000
_cell.angle_alpha   90.00
_cell.angle_beta   90.00
_cell.angle_gamma   90.00
#
_symmetry.space_group_name_H-M   'P 1'
#
loop_
_entity.id
_entity.type
_entity.pdbx_description
1 polymer ?
#
loop_
_entity_poly.entity_id
_entity_poly.type
_entity_poly.pdbx_seq_one_letter_code
_entity_poly.pdbx_strand_id
1 'polypeptide(L)'
;MAILDFSKDNDKSISLHFHSQELGPEGQPLYYSTPEAPAVIRGHVEFQTVKQTNGGDIALTFEARSECKWTESHGQTVASYHATSRLQQKSWDVKLNHSSNRTIAPGVTRYDFEVQLDPDLPPSVEGSRGWFHYRFKAHLHRDFPRRDMAVKQLVWVYSSSIRANEVPTPKIYNSISNDMVRMTCTLPSDVLYQGQVVPLTAVIEPFRESSIYYGQELIVESAVVRLKQYTTLIEKRKIKNTNIGTTRRKDKKIIINLPVAAEEWPRTSEGITKTISVELPGARRLAASIETEPLIKTHSLKLIMKVRTNTMSEKEAKEIRAEMDVKITSPRPEHVKTMAPDTIAPPPYTIAESDDDDDASPPEFESKGEGPWPADVKHPSGIMRTLKITVPEAASSVGTITFKILVMPPNTDSSYPIFRTFSQVRWLHHKLQSAFVDHVIPPLPDPLSEKLCEDVDQVEQKRVQIERFLQRICHRNEFATSEAVLWFVGTEMTHLESVDSKKATLGFLLGFDNIIKPSYDRGLRIYRPTENVEENDQGEFQRRQDYVLAMEHSFTRLLDSGVRVTKERERLADNYSQLGDATMEVLSSKYRLGDGQRIDNRERHQALDEEMQVFGVLTDDVRLSMRRQVKAETFYFMDLVQEYKSMLQGLKYVMNVRTDRLSDYVSATKKVARKKIQVEQAIVRSATSPAPELIEKANLNLEDATAKLEEAREDFKKSQDVVTRELQRYGEDKAKEWQASVQDYAQKQIMYEREKLNALEKAWDSIQHLRSSGPSGADGRGTSSEASARSRSYWPSGLGVPFAPDLMRESRTSQPVQNDVVTSLKPLASESESNLYQGRLPQNAGIGSGNVSGLNSGYNSGYNSDYTSGYNSGDQDEGMRSGQGYFPATKLSRSGSGPRTNKAAGIEPNKNGSVPAMNTGNIVTPLTPTDTGDRPLAAAPAPALPPSKNTFIVEDTVKIKDGYDPLMVRPGFAD
;
A
#
# COMPACT_ATOMS: atom_id res chain seq x y z
N MET A 1 -14.78 4.84 4.14
CA MET A 1 -15.81 5.87 4.41
C MET A 1 -15.84 6.79 3.19
N ALA A 2 -17.01 7.15 2.68
CA ALA A 2 -17.06 8.17 1.62
C ALA A 2 -16.70 9.53 2.21
N ILE A 3 -15.67 10.17 1.66
CA ILE A 3 -15.49 11.62 1.78
C ILE A 3 -16.55 12.21 0.87
N LEU A 4 -17.50 12.96 1.44
CA LEU A 4 -18.54 13.61 0.66
C LEU A 4 -17.91 14.81 -0.05
N ASP A 5 -18.01 14.80 -1.36
CA ASP A 5 -17.57 15.90 -2.20
C ASP A 5 -18.56 17.07 -2.06
N PHE A 6 -18.12 18.15 -1.41
CA PHE A 6 -18.96 19.32 -1.11
C PHE A 6 -19.11 20.27 -2.30
N SER A 7 -18.41 20.03 -3.42
CA SER A 7 -18.42 20.85 -4.64
C SER A 7 -19.77 20.97 -5.37
N LYS A 8 -20.82 20.27 -4.92
CA LYS A 8 -22.15 20.28 -5.55
C LYS A 8 -23.14 21.27 -4.94
N ASP A 9 -22.79 21.91 -3.82
CA ASP A 9 -23.69 22.78 -3.06
C ASP A 9 -23.16 24.25 -3.07
N ASN A 10 -22.66 24.75 -4.21
CA ASN A 10 -21.95 26.05 -4.39
C ASN A 10 -22.53 27.27 -3.65
N ASP A 11 -23.85 27.31 -3.42
CA ASP A 11 -24.51 28.38 -2.66
C ASP A 11 -24.24 28.33 -1.13
N LYS A 12 -23.59 27.29 -0.58
CA LYS A 12 -23.39 27.14 0.88
C LYS A 12 -22.24 26.20 1.27
N SER A 13 -21.49 26.57 2.31
CA SER A 13 -20.35 25.82 2.83
C SER A 13 -20.39 25.72 4.37
N ILE A 14 -19.74 24.68 4.90
CA ILE A 14 -19.44 24.55 6.34
C ILE A 14 -17.97 24.16 6.49
N SER A 15 -17.21 24.95 7.26
CA SER A 15 -15.77 24.80 7.40
C SER A 15 -15.33 24.90 8.86
N LEU A 16 -14.17 24.34 9.16
CA LEU A 16 -13.50 24.42 10.45
C LEU A 16 -12.14 25.08 10.22
N HIS A 17 -11.84 26.09 11.02
CA HIS A 17 -10.61 26.86 10.94
C HIS A 17 -9.94 26.86 12.31
N PHE A 18 -8.66 26.50 12.37
CA PHE A 18 -7.92 26.38 13.63
C PHE A 18 -6.87 27.48 13.73
N HIS A 19 -6.64 28.01 14.93
CA HIS A 19 -5.69 29.11 15.16
C HIS A 19 -4.24 28.64 15.39
N SER A 20 -3.89 27.42 14.95
CA SER A 20 -2.50 26.97 15.03
C SER A 20 -1.67 27.52 13.87
N GLN A 21 -0.45 27.96 14.17
CA GLN A 21 0.55 28.37 13.19
C GLN A 21 1.36 27.19 12.64
N GLU A 22 1.31 26.04 13.32
CA GLU A 22 2.12 24.87 13.01
C GLU A 22 1.29 23.74 12.38
N LEU A 23 1.89 23.02 11.44
CA LEU A 23 1.25 21.92 10.72
C LEU A 23 1.94 20.60 11.06
N GLY A 24 1.13 19.63 11.50
CA GLY A 24 1.55 18.26 11.78
C GLY A 24 1.60 17.40 10.51
N PRO A 25 1.60 16.07 10.66
CA PRO A 25 1.40 15.14 9.55
C PRO A 25 0.16 15.51 8.72
N GLU A 26 0.25 15.32 7.40
CA GLU A 26 -0.83 15.58 6.44
C GLU A 26 -1.40 17.02 6.42
N GLY A 27 -0.68 18.01 6.97
CA GLY A 27 -1.18 19.38 7.04
C GLY A 27 -2.27 19.61 8.10
N GLN A 28 -2.42 18.68 9.05
CA GLN A 28 -3.33 18.84 10.18
C GLN A 28 -2.82 19.93 11.14
N PRO A 29 -3.68 20.74 11.78
CA PRO A 29 -3.24 21.71 12.79
C PRO A 29 -2.49 21.03 13.94
N LEU A 30 -1.32 21.54 14.30
CA LEU A 30 -0.47 20.98 15.37
C LEU A 30 -0.64 21.77 16.67
N TYR A 31 -0.70 21.05 17.80
CA TYR A 31 -0.68 21.61 19.15
C TYR A 31 0.27 20.82 20.05
N TYR A 32 0.83 21.49 21.04
CA TYR A 32 1.69 20.87 22.05
C TYR A 32 0.98 20.88 23.41
N SER A 33 1.04 19.74 24.10
CA SER A 33 0.52 19.54 25.45
C SER A 33 1.66 19.04 26.35
N THR A 34 1.73 19.57 27.56
CA THR A 34 2.66 19.13 28.61
C THR A 34 1.91 19.00 29.95
N PRO A 35 2.45 18.30 30.96
CA PRO A 35 1.75 18.11 32.24
C PRO A 35 1.52 19.45 32.97
N GLU A 36 2.46 20.39 32.86
CA GLU A 36 2.36 21.73 33.44
C GLU A 36 1.55 22.74 32.60
N ALA A 37 1.48 22.54 31.27
CA ALA A 37 0.73 23.37 30.35
C ALA A 37 -0.03 22.49 29.33
N PRO A 38 -1.27 22.07 29.68
CA PRO A 38 -2.12 21.30 28.77
C PRO A 38 -2.53 22.14 27.56
N ALA A 39 -2.59 21.53 26.36
CA ALA A 39 -2.89 22.28 25.15
C ALA A 39 -4.30 22.89 25.19
N VAL A 40 -4.43 24.10 24.63
CA VAL A 40 -5.72 24.75 24.41
C VAL A 40 -5.96 24.87 22.91
N ILE A 41 -6.89 24.07 22.39
CA ILE A 41 -7.24 24.09 20.96
C ILE A 41 -8.27 25.21 20.74
N ARG A 42 -7.90 26.17 19.88
CA ARG A 42 -8.73 27.31 19.50
C ARG A 42 -9.00 27.32 17.99
N GLY A 43 -10.16 27.81 17.62
CA GLY A 43 -10.56 27.90 16.23
C GLY A 43 -11.96 28.49 16.10
N HIS A 44 -12.54 28.38 14.91
CA HIS A 44 -13.93 28.70 14.66
C HIS A 44 -14.55 27.73 13.66
N VAL A 45 -15.85 27.51 13.82
CA VAL A 45 -16.69 26.96 12.76
C VAL A 45 -17.28 28.13 11.97
N GLU A 46 -17.24 28.02 10.65
CA GLU A 46 -17.84 28.99 9.75
C GLU A 46 -18.88 28.30 8.88
N PHE A 47 -20.04 28.93 8.75
CA PHE A 47 -21.10 28.55 7.83
C PHE A 47 -21.47 29.74 6.96
N GLN A 48 -21.30 29.57 5.65
CA GLN A 48 -21.62 30.57 4.65
C GLN A 48 -22.80 30.06 3.82
N THR A 49 -23.78 30.92 3.55
CA THR A 49 -24.88 30.61 2.62
C THR A 49 -25.27 31.87 1.83
N VAL A 50 -25.29 31.77 0.50
CA VAL A 50 -25.62 32.87 -0.42
C VAL A 50 -27.14 33.06 -0.52
N LYS A 51 -27.92 32.01 -0.25
CA LYS A 51 -29.39 31.97 -0.33
C LYS A 51 -29.99 31.50 0.99
N GLN A 52 -31.30 31.73 1.18
CA GLN A 52 -32.02 31.16 2.31
C GLN A 52 -31.98 29.62 2.24
N THR A 53 -31.58 28.98 3.34
CA THR A 53 -31.34 27.53 3.40
C THR A 53 -32.09 26.91 4.57
N ASN A 54 -32.95 25.92 4.30
CA ASN A 54 -33.63 25.19 5.36
C ASN A 54 -32.64 24.27 6.11
N GLY A 55 -32.62 24.38 7.44
CA GLY A 55 -31.75 23.62 8.34
C GLY A 55 -31.95 24.00 9.80
N GLY A 56 -31.43 23.18 10.71
CA GLY A 56 -31.33 23.49 12.13
C GLY A 56 -30.10 24.34 12.46
N ASP A 57 -29.71 24.34 13.73
CA ASP A 57 -28.43 24.90 14.19
C ASP A 57 -27.26 23.92 13.97
N ILE A 58 -26.02 24.40 14.13
CA ILE A 58 -24.83 23.56 13.96
C ILE A 58 -24.47 22.90 15.30
N ALA A 59 -24.53 21.57 15.34
CA ALA A 59 -23.94 20.78 16.41
C ALA A 59 -22.43 20.63 16.16
N LEU A 60 -21.61 21.39 16.88
CA LEU A 60 -20.15 21.23 16.89
C LEU A 60 -19.77 20.26 18.03
N THR A 61 -18.93 19.28 17.72
CA THR A 61 -18.46 18.28 18.68
C THR A 61 -16.96 18.04 18.56
N PHE A 62 -16.28 18.06 19.69
CA PHE A 62 -14.89 17.64 19.88
C PHE A 62 -14.88 16.26 20.58
N GLU A 63 -14.06 15.33 20.08
CA GLU A 63 -13.80 14.02 20.69
C GLU A 63 -12.29 13.74 20.71
N ALA A 64 -11.70 13.51 21.89
CA ALA A 64 -10.42 12.82 22.04
C ALA A 64 -10.69 11.30 22.06
N ARG A 65 -10.41 10.63 20.94
CA ARG A 65 -10.91 9.27 20.65
C ARG A 65 -9.79 8.30 20.31
N SER A 66 -9.79 7.17 21.01
CA SER A 66 -9.04 5.98 20.62
C SER A 66 -9.95 4.98 19.90
N GLU A 67 -9.45 4.36 18.85
CA GLU A 67 -10.19 3.40 18.04
C GLU A 67 -9.26 2.38 17.42
N CYS A 68 -9.69 1.12 17.36
CA CYS A 68 -8.97 0.06 16.65
C CYS A 68 -9.93 -0.80 15.83
N LYS A 69 -9.45 -1.26 14.67
CA LYS A 69 -10.17 -2.13 13.74
C LYS A 69 -9.21 -3.16 13.16
N TRP A 70 -9.59 -4.42 13.23
CA TRP A 70 -8.86 -5.48 12.55
C TRP A 70 -9.77 -6.66 12.20
N THR A 71 -9.30 -7.53 11.33
CA THR A 71 -9.95 -8.79 10.97
C THR A 71 -9.04 -9.97 11.31
N GLU A 72 -9.65 -11.10 11.65
CA GLU A 72 -8.95 -12.38 11.85
C GLU A 72 -9.71 -13.49 11.15
N SER A 73 -8.96 -14.35 10.46
CA SER A 73 -9.51 -15.50 9.74
C SER A 73 -9.40 -16.74 10.62
N HIS A 74 -10.53 -17.20 11.15
CA HIS A 74 -10.65 -18.40 11.99
C HIS A 74 -11.17 -19.56 11.13
N GLY A 75 -10.26 -20.19 10.39
CA GLY A 75 -10.60 -21.24 9.42
C GLY A 75 -11.38 -20.69 8.23
N GLN A 76 -12.69 -20.97 8.17
CA GLN A 76 -13.58 -20.45 7.12
C GLN A 76 -14.24 -19.11 7.45
N THR A 77 -14.27 -18.69 8.71
CA THR A 77 -14.94 -17.43 9.11
C THR A 77 -13.95 -16.29 9.22
N VAL A 78 -14.34 -15.10 8.74
CA VAL A 78 -13.61 -13.85 8.99
C VAL A 78 -14.34 -13.09 10.09
N ALA A 79 -13.73 -13.02 11.26
CA ALA A 79 -14.22 -12.20 12.35
C ALA A 79 -13.66 -10.77 12.20
N SER A 80 -14.55 -9.78 12.17
CA SER A 80 -14.18 -8.36 12.26
C SER A 80 -14.28 -7.91 13.72
N TYR A 81 -13.32 -7.09 14.15
CA TYR A 81 -13.19 -6.54 15.49
C TYR A 81 -13.09 -5.02 15.38
N HIS A 82 -13.92 -4.29 16.13
CA HIS A 82 -13.95 -2.84 16.18
C HIS A 82 -14.24 -2.37 17.61
N ALA A 83 -13.22 -1.80 18.26
CA ALA A 83 -13.38 -1.10 19.53
C ALA A 83 -13.17 0.40 19.39
N THR A 84 -13.82 1.17 20.26
CA THR A 84 -13.69 2.63 20.34
C THR A 84 -13.87 3.03 21.79
N SER A 85 -13.02 3.93 22.27
CA SER A 85 -13.12 4.56 23.57
C SER A 85 -12.92 6.07 23.41
N ARG A 86 -13.69 6.87 24.15
CA ARG A 86 -13.61 8.34 24.16
C ARG A 86 -13.12 8.75 25.53
N LEU A 87 -12.03 9.51 25.59
CA LEU A 87 -11.42 9.93 26.85
C LEU A 87 -11.93 11.32 27.26
N GLN A 88 -12.06 12.23 26.29
CA GLN A 88 -12.63 13.56 26.48
C GLN A 88 -13.64 13.87 25.36
N GLN A 89 -14.74 14.55 25.68
CA GLN A 89 -15.73 15.01 24.70
C GLN A 89 -16.29 16.37 25.13
N LYS A 90 -16.41 17.31 24.20
CA LYS A 90 -17.06 18.62 24.39
C LYS A 90 -17.97 18.92 23.21
N SER A 91 -19.11 19.54 23.45
CA SER A 91 -20.11 19.87 22.42
C SER A 91 -20.56 21.32 22.56
N TRP A 92 -20.87 21.96 21.44
CA TRP A 92 -21.42 23.31 21.36
C TRP A 92 -22.63 23.30 20.42
N ASP A 93 -23.67 24.05 20.78
CA ASP A 93 -24.87 24.29 19.98
C ASP A 93 -24.74 25.70 19.36
N VAL A 94 -24.33 25.74 18.09
CA VAL A 94 -23.95 26.96 17.39
C VAL A 94 -25.17 27.50 16.65
N LYS A 95 -25.76 28.54 17.24
CA LYS A 95 -26.95 29.21 16.72
C LYS A 95 -26.67 29.92 15.41
N LEU A 96 -27.49 29.62 14.40
CA LEU A 96 -27.47 30.31 13.12
C LEU A 96 -28.51 31.44 13.09
N ASN A 97 -28.31 32.41 12.19
CA ASN A 97 -29.28 33.46 11.97
C ASN A 97 -30.47 32.92 11.16
N HIS A 98 -31.59 32.62 11.83
CA HIS A 98 -32.80 32.13 11.18
C HIS A 98 -33.75 33.28 10.79
N SER A 99 -34.19 33.34 9.55
CA SER A 99 -35.23 34.29 9.08
C SER A 99 -36.66 33.83 9.38
N SER A 100 -36.85 32.52 9.55
CA SER A 100 -38.09 31.89 10.04
C SER A 100 -37.74 30.56 10.71
N ASN A 101 -38.70 29.93 11.39
CA ASN A 101 -38.48 28.61 12.01
C ASN A 101 -37.91 27.61 10.97
N ARG A 102 -36.66 27.15 11.19
CA ARG A 102 -35.86 26.27 10.32
C ARG A 102 -35.37 26.84 8.99
N THR A 103 -35.43 28.16 8.75
CA THR A 103 -34.86 28.79 7.55
C THR A 103 -33.73 29.71 7.93
N ILE A 104 -32.50 29.32 7.56
CA ILE A 104 -31.28 30.08 7.80
C ILE A 104 -31.19 31.20 6.76
N ALA A 105 -30.93 32.43 7.22
CA ALA A 105 -30.78 33.62 6.38
C ALA A 105 -29.45 33.60 5.59
N PRO A 106 -29.38 34.30 4.43
CA PRO A 106 -28.13 34.53 3.72
C PRO A 106 -27.09 35.25 4.59
N GLY A 107 -25.83 34.89 4.45
CA GLY A 107 -24.70 35.50 5.14
C GLY A 107 -23.62 34.52 5.56
N VAL A 108 -22.71 34.99 6.41
CA VAL A 108 -21.67 34.20 7.07
C VAL A 108 -21.97 34.19 8.56
N THR A 109 -22.09 33.01 9.16
CA THR A 109 -22.11 32.85 10.61
C THR A 109 -20.81 32.21 11.05
N ARG A 110 -20.10 32.87 11.96
CA ARG A 110 -18.86 32.41 12.56
C ARG A 110 -19.06 32.21 14.07
N TYR A 111 -18.53 31.11 14.59
CA TYR A 111 -18.54 30.81 16.02
C TYR A 111 -17.16 30.33 16.44
N ASP A 112 -16.45 31.13 17.23
CA ASP A 112 -15.17 30.76 17.82
C ASP A 112 -15.38 29.73 18.95
N PHE A 113 -14.54 28.70 18.98
CA PHE A 113 -14.57 27.61 19.95
C PHE A 113 -13.22 27.45 20.66
N GLU A 114 -13.28 26.99 21.91
CA GLU A 114 -12.11 26.71 22.73
C GLU A 114 -12.29 25.45 23.57
N VAL A 115 -11.31 24.55 23.52
CA VAL A 115 -11.23 23.38 24.39
C VAL A 115 -9.82 23.21 24.95
N GLN A 116 -9.72 23.17 26.27
CA GLN A 116 -8.52 22.78 26.99
C GLN A 116 -8.51 21.25 27.09
N LEU A 117 -7.37 20.64 26.74
CA LEU A 117 -7.16 19.20 26.86
C LEU A 117 -6.88 18.83 28.32
N ASP A 118 -7.33 17.65 28.74
CA ASP A 118 -6.92 17.11 30.04
C ASP A 118 -5.43 16.70 29.98
N PRO A 119 -4.63 16.94 31.04
CA PRO A 119 -3.17 16.71 31.03
C PRO A 119 -2.77 15.25 30.76
N ASP A 120 -3.62 14.30 31.15
CA ASP A 120 -3.36 12.87 31.00
C ASP A 120 -3.70 12.32 29.60
N LEU A 121 -4.17 13.17 28.67
CA LEU A 121 -4.51 12.71 27.32
C LEU A 121 -3.24 12.37 26.51
N PRO A 122 -3.21 11.20 25.85
CA PRO A 122 -2.04 10.75 25.11
C PRO A 122 -1.87 11.55 23.80
N PRO A 123 -0.65 11.54 23.22
CA PRO A 123 -0.40 12.19 21.93
C PRO A 123 -1.24 11.58 20.80
N SER A 124 -1.40 12.34 19.71
CA SER A 124 -1.92 11.80 18.46
C SER A 124 -1.03 10.65 17.98
N VAL A 125 -1.65 9.51 17.66
CA VAL A 125 -0.98 8.28 17.28
C VAL A 125 -1.72 7.63 16.13
N GLU A 126 -1.02 7.38 15.03
CA GLU A 126 -1.58 6.69 13.88
C GLU A 126 -1.06 5.24 13.77
N GLY A 127 -1.85 4.38 13.11
CA GLY A 127 -1.48 3.00 12.83
C GLY A 127 -2.53 2.28 12.00
N SER A 128 -2.08 1.33 11.17
CA SER A 128 -2.90 0.61 10.17
C SER A 128 -4.15 -0.10 10.71
N ARG A 129 -4.19 -0.38 12.02
CA ARG A 129 -5.30 -1.08 12.71
C ARG A 129 -5.76 -0.37 13.99
N GLY A 130 -5.17 0.75 14.36
CA GLY A 130 -5.50 1.43 15.60
C GLY A 130 -4.81 2.77 15.75
N TRP A 131 -5.60 3.75 16.19
CA TRP A 131 -5.22 5.15 16.26
C TRP A 131 -5.79 5.85 17.51
N PHE A 132 -5.21 7.00 17.81
CA PHE A 132 -5.70 7.97 18.78
C PHE A 132 -5.68 9.35 18.13
N HIS A 133 -6.85 9.96 17.94
CA HIS A 133 -6.97 11.26 17.27
C HIS A 133 -7.88 12.21 18.05
N TYR A 134 -7.56 13.49 17.96
CA TYR A 134 -8.40 14.60 18.39
C TYR A 134 -9.25 15.03 17.20
N ARG A 135 -10.57 14.87 17.29
CA ARG A 135 -11.49 15.08 16.16
C ARG A 135 -12.50 16.16 16.46
N PHE A 136 -12.58 17.15 15.59
CA PHE A 136 -13.71 18.07 15.51
C PHE A 136 -14.66 17.61 14.40
N LYS A 137 -15.96 17.73 14.66
CA LYS A 137 -17.03 17.53 13.69
C LYS A 137 -18.06 18.64 13.89
N ALA A 138 -18.32 19.44 12.86
CA ALA A 138 -19.48 20.32 12.82
C ALA A 138 -20.58 19.64 11.99
N HIS A 139 -21.83 19.75 12.42
CA HIS A 139 -22.95 19.03 11.83
C HIS A 139 -24.21 19.91 11.76
N LEU A 140 -24.65 20.23 10.55
CA LEU A 140 -25.89 20.94 10.28
C LEU A 140 -26.97 19.92 9.89
N HIS A 141 -27.98 19.76 10.74
CA HIS A 141 -29.10 18.87 10.44
C HIS A 141 -30.07 19.55 9.45
N ARG A 142 -30.50 18.84 8.41
CA ARG A 142 -31.44 19.34 7.38
C ARG A 142 -32.63 18.39 7.24
N ASP A 143 -33.81 18.94 6.96
CA ASP A 143 -35.03 18.15 6.75
C ASP A 143 -34.96 17.35 5.43
N PHE A 144 -35.46 16.11 5.47
CA PHE A 144 -35.58 15.24 4.29
C PHE A 144 -36.42 15.92 3.19
N PRO A 145 -36.04 15.87 1.90
CA PRO A 145 -35.03 15.00 1.29
C PRO A 145 -33.58 15.53 1.30
N ARG A 146 -33.29 16.66 1.94
CA ARG A 146 -31.93 17.24 1.97
C ARG A 146 -31.05 16.41 2.92
N ARG A 147 -29.85 16.02 2.47
CA ARG A 147 -28.87 15.31 3.32
C ARG A 147 -28.25 16.27 4.34
N ASP A 148 -27.89 15.83 5.54
CA ASP A 148 -27.14 16.66 6.50
C ASP A 148 -25.79 17.15 5.93
N MET A 149 -25.33 18.34 6.33
CA MET A 149 -23.97 18.81 6.04
C MET A 149 -23.07 18.55 7.23
N ALA A 150 -21.88 17.99 7.01
CA ALA A 150 -20.99 17.63 8.11
C ALA A 150 -19.50 17.67 7.72
N VAL A 151 -18.79 18.70 8.19
CA VAL A 151 -17.32 18.75 8.11
C VAL A 151 -16.70 18.03 9.30
N LYS A 152 -15.58 17.34 9.07
CA LYS A 152 -14.77 16.67 10.09
C LYS A 152 -13.32 17.04 9.86
N GLN A 153 -12.61 17.40 10.91
CA GLN A 153 -11.18 17.70 10.85
C GLN A 153 -10.47 17.05 12.04
N LEU A 154 -9.26 16.55 11.77
CA LEU A 154 -8.37 16.01 12.79
C LEU A 154 -7.39 17.10 13.21
N VAL A 155 -7.00 17.06 14.47
CA VAL A 155 -5.96 17.90 15.06
C VAL A 155 -4.85 16.99 15.56
N TRP A 156 -3.61 17.34 15.26
CA TRP A 156 -2.44 16.63 15.76
C TRP A 156 -1.99 17.24 17.08
N VAL A 157 -1.80 16.41 18.10
CA VAL A 157 -1.35 16.86 19.42
C VAL A 157 -0.08 16.09 19.80
N TYR A 158 1.01 16.81 20.01
CA TYR A 158 2.18 16.29 20.70
C TYR A 158 1.99 16.46 22.21
N SER A 159 1.63 15.37 22.88
CA SER A 159 1.56 15.31 24.35
C SER A 159 2.86 14.69 24.87
N SER A 160 3.69 15.52 25.52
CA SER A 160 4.93 15.08 26.15
C SER A 160 4.68 14.69 27.61
N SER A 161 5.26 13.60 28.09
CA SER A 161 5.18 13.21 29.51
C SER A 161 6.39 13.62 30.35
N ILE A 162 7.38 14.29 29.75
CA ILE A 162 8.56 14.84 30.43
C ILE A 162 8.19 16.24 30.95
N ARG A 163 8.50 16.57 32.20
CA ARG A 163 8.28 17.92 32.76
C ARG A 163 9.50 18.83 32.55
N ALA A 164 9.31 20.14 32.46
CA ALA A 164 10.39 21.11 32.20
C ALA A 164 11.61 20.97 33.13
N ASN A 165 11.37 20.70 34.41
CA ASN A 165 12.39 20.64 35.46
C ASN A 165 12.76 19.19 35.86
N GLU A 166 12.37 18.20 35.06
CA GLU A 166 12.64 16.79 35.34
C GLU A 166 14.06 16.42 34.90
N VAL A 167 14.97 16.33 35.87
CA VAL A 167 16.35 15.87 35.62
C VAL A 167 16.31 14.40 35.20
N PRO A 168 16.86 14.03 34.03
CA PRO A 168 16.91 12.63 33.59
C PRO A 168 17.63 11.76 34.64
N THR A 169 16.94 10.75 35.17
CA THR A 169 17.54 9.77 36.09
C THR A 169 18.05 8.58 35.29
N PRO A 170 19.37 8.31 35.27
CA PRO A 170 19.91 7.21 34.48
C PRO A 170 19.36 5.85 34.94
N LYS A 171 18.77 5.08 34.02
CA LYS A 171 18.32 3.71 34.29
C LYS A 171 19.39 2.71 33.91
N ILE A 172 19.63 1.78 34.84
CA ILE A 172 20.59 0.69 34.72
C ILE A 172 19.82 -0.62 34.52
N TYR A 173 20.11 -1.31 33.41
CA TYR A 173 19.50 -2.57 33.02
C TYR A 173 20.56 -3.67 33.04
N ASN A 174 20.42 -4.63 33.94
CA ASN A 174 21.37 -5.74 34.09
C ASN A 174 20.93 -6.96 33.27
N SER A 175 21.86 -7.55 32.54
CA SER A 175 21.74 -8.82 31.85
C SER A 175 22.88 -9.76 32.26
N ILE A 176 22.56 -11.04 32.40
CA ILE A 176 23.50 -12.10 32.75
C ILE A 176 23.31 -13.19 31.72
N SER A 177 24.38 -13.55 31.00
CA SER A 177 24.34 -14.63 30.01
C SER A 177 25.02 -15.88 30.57
N ASN A 178 24.21 -16.87 30.97
CA ASN A 178 24.58 -18.24 31.37
C ASN A 178 25.97 -18.35 32.04
N ASP A 179 26.15 -17.63 33.15
CA ASP A 179 27.35 -17.59 34.00
C ASP A 179 28.69 -17.23 33.30
N MET A 180 28.65 -16.77 32.05
CA MET A 180 29.82 -16.37 31.28
C MET A 180 30.23 -14.94 31.64
N VAL A 181 29.34 -13.98 31.41
CA VAL A 181 29.63 -12.54 31.46
C VAL A 181 28.41 -11.76 31.95
N ARG A 182 28.64 -10.72 32.76
CA ARG A 182 27.61 -9.76 33.16
C ARG A 182 27.68 -8.51 32.26
N MET A 183 26.54 -8.13 31.71
CA MET A 183 26.40 -6.92 30.88
C MET A 183 25.39 -5.98 31.51
N THR A 184 25.76 -4.73 31.68
CA THR A 184 24.95 -3.67 32.26
C THR A 184 24.80 -2.55 31.23
N CYS A 185 23.56 -2.26 30.82
CA CYS A 185 23.25 -1.17 29.91
C CYS A 185 22.68 0.01 30.69
N THR A 186 23.18 1.22 30.43
CA THR A 186 22.70 2.46 31.05
C THR A 186 22.12 3.39 29.98
N LEU A 187 20.91 3.87 30.25
CA LEU A 187 20.22 4.91 29.48
C LEU A 187 20.11 6.18 30.34
N PRO A 188 20.08 7.40 29.76
CA PRO A 188 19.93 8.65 30.51
C PRO A 188 18.56 8.79 31.20
N SER A 189 17.54 8.09 30.67
CA SER A 189 16.17 8.02 31.18
C SER A 189 15.49 6.79 30.58
N ASP A 190 14.44 6.27 31.23
CA ASP A 190 13.51 5.34 30.59
C ASP A 190 12.38 6.04 29.82
N VAL A 191 12.19 7.34 30.04
CA VAL A 191 11.31 8.21 29.25
C VAL A 191 12.16 8.93 28.20
N LEU A 192 11.95 8.58 26.93
CA LEU A 192 12.66 9.10 25.77
C LEU A 192 11.67 9.78 24.81
N TYR A 193 12.11 10.68 23.95
CA TYR A 193 11.21 11.38 23.01
C TYR A 193 11.54 11.13 21.53
N GLN A 194 10.51 11.22 20.67
CA GLN A 194 10.66 11.08 19.21
C GLN A 194 11.65 12.13 18.68
N GLY A 195 12.63 11.71 17.85
CA GLY A 195 13.73 12.56 17.36
C GLY A 195 15.01 12.53 18.22
N GLN A 196 14.95 12.07 19.48
CA GLN A 196 16.06 12.19 20.42
C GLN A 196 17.28 11.34 20.01
N VAL A 197 18.48 11.90 20.10
CA VAL A 197 19.74 11.14 20.11
C VAL A 197 19.98 10.63 21.53
N VAL A 198 19.99 9.31 21.72
CA VAL A 198 20.04 8.65 23.04
C VAL A 198 21.40 7.97 23.23
N PRO A 199 22.25 8.41 24.17
CA PRO A 199 23.47 7.70 24.52
C PRO A 199 23.13 6.42 25.31
N LEU A 200 23.41 5.26 24.72
CA LEU A 200 23.32 3.94 25.35
C LEU A 200 24.71 3.48 25.76
N THR A 201 25.00 3.48 27.06
CA THR A 201 26.30 2.99 27.58
C THR A 201 26.19 1.54 27.97
N ALA A 202 26.91 0.67 27.26
CA ALA A 202 27.08 -0.74 27.61
C ALA A 202 28.38 -0.92 28.40
N VAL A 203 28.26 -1.49 29.61
CA VAL A 203 29.38 -1.94 30.45
C VAL A 203 29.32 -3.46 30.49
N ILE A 204 30.43 -4.11 30.21
CA ILE A 204 30.60 -5.56 30.25
C ILE A 204 31.68 -5.84 31.29
N GLU A 205 31.31 -6.47 32.40
CA GLU A 205 32.27 -6.83 33.46
C GLU A 205 33.25 -7.91 32.95
N PRO A 206 34.47 -7.98 33.51
CA PRO A 206 35.36 -9.13 33.34
C PRO A 206 34.67 -10.47 33.58
N PHE A 207 35.22 -11.53 33.00
CA PHE A 207 34.90 -12.90 33.42
C PHE A 207 35.15 -13.04 34.93
N ARG A 208 34.20 -13.66 35.66
CA ARG A 208 34.36 -13.91 37.10
C ARG A 208 35.48 -14.91 37.36
N GLU A 209 36.15 -14.81 38.52
CA GLU A 209 37.16 -15.76 39.00
C GLU A 209 36.66 -17.22 39.02
N SER A 210 35.36 -17.42 39.20
CA SER A 210 34.71 -18.74 39.16
C SER A 210 34.41 -19.28 37.74
N SER A 211 34.73 -18.52 36.69
CA SER A 211 34.45 -18.88 35.30
C SER A 211 35.65 -19.56 34.64
N ILE A 212 35.41 -20.58 33.82
CA ILE A 212 36.46 -21.24 33.03
C ILE A 212 37.15 -20.31 32.00
N TYR A 213 36.56 -19.13 31.77
CA TYR A 213 37.06 -18.09 30.89
C TYR A 213 37.80 -16.95 31.62
N TYR A 214 38.05 -17.10 32.93
CA TYR A 214 38.76 -16.09 33.72
C TYR A 214 40.13 -15.74 33.10
N GLY A 215 40.43 -14.45 33.01
CA GLY A 215 41.66 -13.93 32.41
C GLY A 215 41.72 -13.96 30.87
N GLN A 216 40.71 -14.51 30.17
CA GLN A 216 40.67 -14.49 28.70
C GLN A 216 40.17 -13.14 28.16
N GLU A 217 40.63 -12.78 26.96
CA GLU A 217 40.15 -11.59 26.25
C GLU A 217 38.72 -11.80 25.76
N LEU A 218 37.83 -10.84 26.03
CA LEU A 218 36.51 -10.79 25.44
C LEU A 218 36.58 -10.14 24.05
N ILE A 219 36.00 -10.80 23.05
CA ILE A 219 35.91 -10.33 21.67
C ILE A 219 34.44 -10.19 21.29
N VAL A 220 34.04 -8.99 20.85
CA VAL A 220 32.71 -8.72 20.29
C VAL A 220 32.75 -8.95 18.79
N GLU A 221 32.09 -10.00 18.31
CA GLU A 221 32.01 -10.35 16.89
C GLU A 221 30.97 -9.53 16.14
N SER A 222 29.87 -9.17 16.81
CA SER A 222 28.86 -8.27 16.27
C SER A 222 28.01 -7.68 17.38
N ALA A 223 27.58 -6.44 17.19
CA ALA A 223 26.62 -5.78 18.07
C ALA A 223 25.53 -5.09 17.23
N VAL A 224 24.28 -5.18 17.66
CA VAL A 224 23.14 -4.53 17.00
C VAL A 224 22.16 -3.98 18.03
N VAL A 225 21.83 -2.69 17.88
CA VAL A 225 20.80 -2.02 18.67
C VAL A 225 19.48 -2.05 17.92
N ARG A 226 18.43 -2.57 18.57
CA ARG A 226 17.10 -2.75 17.98
C ARG A 226 16.02 -2.09 18.82
N LEU A 227 15.38 -1.05 18.30
CA LEU A 227 14.15 -0.52 18.88
C LEU A 227 12.95 -1.28 18.33
N LYS A 228 12.16 -1.89 19.21
CA LYS A 228 10.92 -2.61 18.89
C LYS A 228 9.73 -1.86 19.45
N GLN A 229 8.73 -1.62 18.60
CA GLN A 229 7.41 -1.14 18.98
C GLN A 229 6.45 -2.34 18.99
N TYR A 230 5.80 -2.57 20.12
CA TYR A 230 4.68 -3.51 20.23
C TYR A 230 3.37 -2.71 20.17
N THR A 231 2.35 -3.25 19.53
CA THR A 231 1.00 -2.67 19.46
C THR A 231 0.01 -3.75 19.85
N THR A 232 -0.67 -3.56 20.98
CA THR A 232 -1.75 -4.42 21.43
C THR A 232 -3.08 -3.75 21.14
N LEU A 233 -3.93 -4.40 20.35
CA LEU A 233 -5.31 -3.99 20.09
C LEU A 233 -6.23 -4.82 20.97
N ILE A 234 -7.31 -4.22 21.49
CA ILE A 234 -8.19 -4.86 22.47
C ILE A 234 -9.65 -4.62 22.09
N GLU A 235 -10.45 -5.69 22.01
CA GLU A 235 -11.91 -5.61 21.88
C GLU A 235 -12.56 -6.40 23.03
N LYS A 236 -13.35 -5.70 23.86
CA LYS A 236 -14.19 -6.31 24.89
C LYS A 236 -15.55 -6.66 24.29
N ARG A 237 -15.80 -7.94 24.00
CA ARG A 237 -17.13 -8.41 23.58
C ARG A 237 -18.02 -8.68 24.80
N LYS A 238 -19.20 -8.07 24.81
CA LYS A 238 -20.31 -8.51 25.66
C LYS A 238 -20.90 -9.80 25.08
N ILE A 239 -20.31 -10.94 25.44
CA ILE A 239 -20.91 -12.26 25.16
C ILE A 239 -22.20 -12.36 25.98
N LYS A 240 -23.30 -12.74 25.33
CA LYS A 240 -24.58 -12.90 26.02
C LYS A 240 -24.48 -14.06 27.01
N ASN A 241 -24.65 -13.75 28.30
CA ASN A 241 -24.94 -14.64 29.43
C ASN A 241 -23.79 -15.28 30.25
N THR A 242 -22.51 -15.01 30.03
CA THR A 242 -21.47 -15.05 31.11
C THR A 242 -20.09 -14.58 30.62
N ASN A 243 -19.40 -13.78 31.45
CA ASN A 243 -18.03 -13.26 31.29
C ASN A 243 -17.75 -12.36 30.05
N ILE A 244 -17.07 -11.24 30.28
CA ILE A 244 -16.65 -10.31 29.22
C ILE A 244 -15.41 -10.88 28.53
N GLY A 245 -15.61 -11.53 27.37
CA GLY A 245 -14.52 -11.99 26.52
C GLY A 245 -13.71 -10.81 25.99
N THR A 246 -12.43 -10.73 26.37
CA THR A 246 -11.51 -9.71 25.89
C THR A 246 -10.60 -10.30 24.82
N THR A 247 -10.86 -10.00 23.54
CA THR A 247 -9.96 -10.41 22.46
C THR A 247 -8.78 -9.43 22.40
N ARG A 248 -7.56 -9.95 22.33
CA ARG A 248 -6.34 -9.14 22.22
C ARG A 248 -5.53 -9.57 21.01
N ARG A 249 -5.14 -8.62 20.17
CA ARG A 249 -4.18 -8.83 19.07
C ARG A 249 -2.87 -8.13 19.41
N LYS A 250 -1.73 -8.82 19.28
CA LYS A 250 -0.39 -8.22 19.44
C LYS A 250 0.33 -8.20 18.09
N ASP A 251 0.57 -7.01 17.56
CA ASP A 251 1.44 -6.79 16.40
C ASP A 251 2.80 -6.21 16.88
N LYS A 252 3.89 -6.52 16.17
CA LYS A 252 5.28 -6.14 16.52
C LYS A 252 5.97 -5.53 15.30
N LYS A 253 6.58 -4.35 15.47
CA LYS A 253 7.34 -3.63 14.43
C LYS A 253 8.75 -3.37 14.93
N ILE A 254 9.76 -3.66 14.12
CA ILE A 254 11.14 -3.17 14.35
C ILE A 254 11.20 -1.77 13.76
N ILE A 255 11.65 -0.79 14.55
CA ILE A 255 11.71 0.63 14.17
C ILE A 255 13.14 1.03 13.81
N ILE A 256 14.11 0.56 14.61
CA ILE A 256 15.55 0.76 14.43
C ILE A 256 16.20 -0.63 14.41
N ASN A 257 17.16 -0.83 13.52
CA ASN A 257 18.08 -1.95 13.48
C ASN A 257 19.46 -1.39 13.13
N LEU A 258 20.15 -0.84 14.13
CA LEU A 258 21.43 -0.15 14.00
C LEU A 258 22.55 -1.16 14.28
N PRO A 259 23.30 -1.64 13.27
CA PRO A 259 24.54 -2.35 13.52
C PRO A 259 25.55 -1.41 14.19
N VAL A 260 26.43 -1.97 15.01
CA VAL A 260 27.56 -1.26 15.63
C VAL A 260 28.80 -2.04 15.24
N ALA A 261 29.74 -1.39 14.56
CA ALA A 261 30.92 -2.03 13.99
C ALA A 261 31.72 -2.78 15.06
N ALA A 262 32.17 -4.00 14.74
CA ALA A 262 32.89 -4.87 15.66
C ALA A 262 34.26 -4.28 16.06
N GLU A 263 34.93 -3.63 15.11
CA GLU A 263 36.25 -3.00 15.27
C GLU A 263 36.28 -1.89 16.33
N GLU A 264 35.16 -1.20 16.51
CA GLU A 264 35.00 -0.17 17.54
C GLU A 264 34.83 -0.75 18.98
N TRP A 265 34.93 -2.06 19.18
CA TRP A 265 34.87 -2.67 20.52
C TRP A 265 36.29 -3.14 20.94
N PRO A 266 36.83 -2.65 22.08
CA PRO A 266 38.17 -3.04 22.51
C PRO A 266 38.20 -4.53 22.90
N ARG A 267 39.26 -5.22 22.48
CA ARG A 267 39.57 -6.58 22.95
C ARG A 267 40.34 -6.48 24.25
N THR A 268 39.79 -7.01 25.34
CA THR A 268 40.38 -6.89 26.68
C THR A 268 39.81 -7.93 27.64
N SER A 269 40.59 -8.30 28.65
CA SER A 269 40.17 -9.11 29.80
C SER A 269 39.65 -8.27 30.98
N GLU A 270 39.87 -6.96 30.97
CA GLU A 270 39.48 -6.01 32.04
C GLU A 270 38.01 -5.53 31.94
N GLY A 271 37.25 -6.07 31.00
CA GLY A 271 35.89 -5.65 30.71
C GLY A 271 35.82 -4.47 29.73
N ILE A 272 34.63 -4.22 29.19
CA ILE A 272 34.43 -3.26 28.10
C ILE A 272 33.39 -2.21 28.51
N THR A 273 33.71 -0.93 28.40
CA THR A 273 32.73 0.16 28.49
C THR A 273 32.66 0.90 27.17
N LYS A 274 31.46 1.04 26.60
CA LYS A 274 31.24 1.76 25.34
C LYS A 274 29.88 2.47 25.32
N THR A 275 29.85 3.69 24.81
CA THR A 275 28.62 4.45 24.58
C THR A 275 28.27 4.45 23.09
N ILE A 276 27.03 4.11 22.77
CA ILE A 276 26.46 4.06 21.41
C ILE A 276 25.41 5.16 21.29
N SER A 277 25.54 6.04 20.30
CA SER A 277 24.53 7.06 20.01
C SER A 277 23.38 6.48 19.19
N VAL A 278 22.17 6.46 19.75
CA VAL A 278 20.98 5.88 19.11
C VAL A 278 20.00 7.00 18.75
N GLU A 279 19.90 7.35 17.47
CA GLU A 279 18.92 8.35 17.00
C GLU A 279 17.51 7.74 16.89
N LEU A 280 16.56 8.29 17.65
CA LEU A 280 15.16 7.87 17.62
C LEU A 280 14.40 8.57 16.48
N PRO A 281 13.70 7.85 15.59
CA PRO A 281 12.94 8.49 14.52
C PRO A 281 11.82 9.42 15.03
N GLY A 282 11.50 10.43 14.23
CA GLY A 282 10.35 11.31 14.47
C GLY A 282 8.98 10.61 14.34
N ALA A 283 7.92 11.34 14.70
CA ALA A 283 6.56 10.80 14.89
C ALA A 283 5.95 10.07 13.68
N ARG A 284 6.40 10.35 12.45
CA ARG A 284 5.97 9.63 11.24
C ARG A 284 6.43 8.17 11.18
N ARG A 285 7.54 7.81 11.87
CA ARG A 285 8.15 6.46 11.82
C ARG A 285 7.99 5.69 13.13
N LEU A 286 8.09 6.39 14.26
CA LEU A 286 8.01 5.89 15.63
C LEU A 286 6.78 6.51 16.31
N ALA A 287 5.82 5.68 16.75
CA ALA A 287 4.69 6.18 17.53
C ALA A 287 5.13 6.43 18.99
N ALA A 288 4.47 7.35 19.69
CA ALA A 288 4.63 7.45 21.14
C ALA A 288 3.98 6.25 21.85
N SER A 289 4.46 5.95 23.05
CA SER A 289 3.81 5.01 23.97
C SER A 289 2.46 5.58 24.39
N ILE A 290 1.43 4.74 24.32
CA ILE A 290 0.04 5.08 24.63
C ILE A 290 -0.61 3.87 25.31
N GLU A 291 -1.45 4.11 26.30
CA GLU A 291 -2.24 3.07 26.95
C GLU A 291 -3.69 3.53 27.04
N THR A 292 -4.53 3.04 26.13
CA THR A 292 -5.98 3.21 26.16
C THR A 292 -6.66 1.85 26.09
N GLU A 293 -7.94 1.83 26.47
CA GLU A 293 -8.75 0.60 26.44
C GLU A 293 -8.69 -0.19 25.12
N PRO A 294 -8.79 0.41 23.91
CA PRO A 294 -8.69 -0.32 22.65
C PRO A 294 -7.26 -0.43 22.09
N LEU A 295 -6.30 0.39 22.53
CA LEU A 295 -4.99 0.53 21.91
C LEU A 295 -3.88 0.76 22.95
N ILE A 296 -2.93 -0.17 23.01
CA ILE A 296 -1.71 -0.02 23.79
C ILE A 296 -0.50 -0.07 22.86
N LYS A 297 0.43 0.87 22.98
CA LYS A 297 1.76 0.81 22.34
C LYS A 297 2.85 0.91 23.41
N THR A 298 3.78 -0.04 23.37
CA THR A 298 4.95 -0.09 24.24
C THR A 298 6.22 -0.27 23.42
N HIS A 299 7.36 0.10 23.99
CA HIS A 299 8.64 0.13 23.30
C HIS A 299 9.72 -0.57 24.11
N SER A 300 10.61 -1.25 23.39
CA SER A 300 11.71 -2.02 23.96
C SER A 300 12.94 -1.79 23.09
N LEU A 301 13.95 -1.15 23.68
CA LEU A 301 15.28 -1.02 23.09
C LEU A 301 16.09 -2.26 23.48
N LYS A 302 16.71 -2.93 22.51
CA LYS A 302 17.53 -4.11 22.78
C LYS A 302 18.93 -3.94 22.25
N LEU A 303 19.93 -4.18 23.09
CA LEU A 303 21.30 -4.44 22.65
C LEU A 303 21.46 -5.95 22.51
N ILE A 304 21.82 -6.41 21.32
CA ILE A 304 22.11 -7.81 21.03
C ILE A 304 23.57 -7.88 20.58
N MET A 305 24.37 -8.72 21.22
CA MET A 305 25.79 -8.88 20.92
C MET A 305 26.12 -10.37 20.75
N LYS A 306 26.92 -10.72 19.75
CA LYS A 306 27.65 -11.98 19.73
C LYS A 306 29.04 -11.73 20.31
N VAL A 307 29.42 -12.51 21.31
CA VAL A 307 30.74 -12.43 21.94
C VAL A 307 31.38 -13.80 22.03
N ARG A 308 32.71 -13.84 22.00
CA ARG A 308 33.52 -15.05 22.25
C ARG A 308 34.78 -14.67 23.01
N THR A 309 35.55 -15.67 23.42
CA THR A 309 36.92 -15.44 23.90
C THR A 309 37.94 -15.68 22.79
N ASN A 310 39.20 -15.32 23.05
CA ASN A 310 40.32 -15.65 22.19
C ASN A 310 40.56 -17.18 22.02
N THR A 311 40.12 -18.02 22.97
CA THR A 311 40.22 -19.50 22.83
C THR A 311 39.03 -20.14 22.12
N MET A 312 37.90 -19.43 22.01
CA MET A 312 36.68 -19.94 21.36
C MET A 312 36.72 -19.65 19.85
N SER A 313 36.24 -20.62 19.06
CA SER A 313 36.00 -20.42 17.63
C SER A 313 34.77 -19.53 17.39
N GLU A 314 34.69 -18.94 16.20
CA GLU A 314 33.55 -18.09 15.80
C GLU A 314 32.20 -18.83 15.91
N LYS A 315 32.19 -20.12 15.59
CA LYS A 315 31.00 -21.00 15.69
C LYS A 315 30.52 -21.21 17.13
N GLU A 316 31.37 -20.98 18.12
CA GLU A 316 31.06 -21.14 19.54
C GLU A 316 30.58 -19.84 20.20
N ALA A 317 30.66 -18.70 19.49
CA ALA A 317 30.28 -17.38 19.97
C ALA A 317 28.86 -17.37 20.58
N LYS A 318 28.74 -16.77 21.77
CA LYS A 318 27.50 -16.70 22.55
C LYS A 318 26.79 -15.39 22.31
N GLU A 319 25.46 -15.45 22.23
CA GLU A 319 24.63 -14.26 22.10
C GLU A 319 24.25 -13.73 23.50
N ILE A 320 24.60 -12.47 23.78
CA ILE A 320 24.18 -11.73 24.96
C ILE A 320 23.12 -10.72 24.55
N ARG A 321 22.07 -10.56 25.36
CA ARG A 321 20.94 -9.67 25.09
C ARG A 321 20.63 -8.82 26.32
N ALA A 322 20.64 -7.49 26.20
CA ALA A 322 19.95 -6.61 27.13
C ALA A 322 18.64 -6.15 26.51
N GLU A 323 17.57 -6.18 27.30
CA GLU A 323 16.24 -5.69 26.94
C GLU A 323 15.88 -4.54 27.88
N MET A 324 15.62 -3.39 27.30
CA MET A 324 15.39 -2.13 28.00
C MET A 324 14.01 -1.63 27.64
N ASP A 325 13.04 -1.82 28.54
CA ASP A 325 11.71 -1.25 28.37
C ASP A 325 11.77 0.27 28.55
N VAL A 326 11.26 0.98 27.54
CA VAL A 326 11.33 2.45 27.43
C VAL A 326 9.96 3.02 27.08
N LYS A 327 9.65 4.18 27.65
CA LYS A 327 8.45 4.96 27.33
C LYS A 327 8.83 6.03 26.30
N ILE A 328 8.37 5.87 25.06
CA ILE A 328 8.52 6.91 24.05
C ILE A 328 7.42 7.95 24.24
N THR A 329 7.76 9.23 24.22
CA THR A 329 6.81 10.35 24.29
C THR A 329 7.03 11.33 23.14
N SER A 330 6.14 12.30 22.97
CA SER A 330 6.34 13.35 21.97
C SER A 330 7.34 14.40 22.46
N PRO A 331 8.11 15.04 21.55
CA PRO A 331 9.04 16.09 21.93
C PRO A 331 8.30 17.30 22.50
N ARG A 332 8.94 17.99 23.44
CA ARG A 332 8.50 19.29 23.93
C ARG A 332 8.80 20.37 22.86
N PRO A 333 8.07 21.51 22.81
CA PRO A 333 8.33 22.57 21.83
C PRO A 333 9.80 22.99 21.74
N GLU A 334 10.45 23.15 22.90
CA GLU A 334 11.87 23.47 23.05
C GLU A 334 12.80 22.42 22.42
N HIS A 335 12.45 21.13 22.50
CA HIS A 335 13.23 20.04 21.90
C HIS A 335 13.12 20.02 20.37
N VAL A 336 12.00 20.50 19.80
CA VAL A 336 11.81 20.59 18.34
C VAL A 336 12.62 21.74 17.76
N LYS A 337 12.72 22.88 18.48
CA LYS A 337 13.52 24.04 18.04
C LYS A 337 15.01 23.72 17.92
N THR A 338 15.54 22.87 18.80
CA THR A 338 16.93 22.35 18.70
C THR A 338 17.13 21.29 17.63
N MET A 339 16.06 20.79 16.99
CA MET A 339 16.12 19.82 15.87
C MET A 339 15.96 20.44 14.50
N ALA A 340 15.60 21.73 14.42
CA ALA A 340 15.71 22.48 13.18
C ALA A 340 17.19 22.87 13.00
N PRO A 341 17.93 22.31 12.02
CA PRO A 341 19.21 22.90 11.66
C PRO A 341 18.94 24.32 11.16
N ASP A 342 19.72 25.29 11.64
CA ASP A 342 19.81 26.60 11.01
C ASP A 342 20.03 26.39 9.50
N THR A 343 19.35 27.20 8.68
CA THR A 343 19.21 27.07 7.22
C THR A 343 20.52 26.76 6.47
N ILE A 344 20.88 25.48 6.45
CA ILE A 344 21.79 24.89 5.47
C ILE A 344 20.90 24.47 4.31
N ALA A 345 21.08 25.12 3.16
CA ALA A 345 20.46 24.70 1.91
C ALA A 345 20.74 23.20 1.69
N PRO A 346 19.80 22.40 1.16
CA PRO A 346 20.01 20.97 0.97
C PRO A 346 21.34 20.79 0.22
N PRO A 347 22.30 20.02 0.75
CA PRO A 347 23.59 19.87 0.11
C PRO A 347 23.35 19.33 -1.31
N PRO A 348 24.12 19.79 -2.32
CA PRO A 348 24.01 19.24 -3.66
C PRO A 348 24.16 17.72 -3.58
N TYR A 349 23.30 17.00 -4.30
CA TYR A 349 23.26 15.53 -4.27
C TYR A 349 24.60 14.92 -4.69
N THR A 350 25.51 14.73 -3.73
CA THR A 350 26.59 13.77 -3.85
C THR A 350 25.95 12.40 -3.81
N ILE A 351 26.03 11.70 -4.95
CA ILE A 351 25.70 10.28 -5.05
C ILE A 351 26.55 9.58 -4.01
N ALA A 352 25.91 9.05 -2.96
CA ALA A 352 26.58 8.17 -2.03
C ALA A 352 26.85 6.86 -2.80
N GLU A 353 28.12 6.60 -3.11
CA GLU A 353 28.57 5.28 -3.50
C GLU A 353 28.27 4.35 -2.33
N SER A 354 27.41 3.37 -2.58
CA SER A 354 26.96 2.41 -1.57
C SER A 354 27.97 1.27 -1.50
N ASP A 355 28.98 1.43 -0.65
CA ASP A 355 29.83 0.34 -0.17
C ASP A 355 29.02 -0.55 0.78
N ASP A 356 28.02 -1.25 0.23
CA ASP A 356 27.29 -2.35 0.89
C ASP A 356 28.10 -3.66 0.70
N ASP A 357 29.25 -3.76 1.38
CA ASP A 357 29.97 -5.02 1.60
C ASP A 357 29.19 -5.93 2.59
N ASP A 358 28.02 -6.38 2.17
CA ASP A 358 27.24 -7.43 2.85
C ASP A 358 27.00 -8.56 1.83
N ASP A 359 28.10 -9.26 1.51
CA ASP A 359 28.20 -10.33 0.50
C ASP A 359 27.44 -11.60 0.95
N ALA A 360 26.12 -11.48 0.94
CA ALA A 360 25.20 -12.59 0.79
C ALA A 360 24.95 -12.83 -0.71
N SER A 361 26.03 -13.14 -1.45
CA SER A 361 25.95 -13.68 -2.82
C SER A 361 24.81 -14.70 -2.92
N PRO A 362 23.95 -14.63 -3.96
CA PRO A 362 22.96 -15.67 -4.19
C PRO A 362 23.68 -17.02 -4.27
N PRO A 363 23.08 -18.13 -3.79
CA PRO A 363 23.76 -19.42 -3.83
C PRO A 363 24.16 -19.73 -5.26
N GLU A 364 25.48 -19.75 -5.51
CA GLU A 364 26.01 -20.21 -6.79
C GLU A 364 25.48 -21.62 -7.02
N PHE A 365 24.82 -21.81 -8.15
CA PHE A 365 24.53 -23.15 -8.63
C PHE A 365 25.87 -23.78 -9.00
N GLU A 366 26.44 -24.57 -8.09
CA GLU A 366 27.58 -25.45 -8.38
C GLU A 366 27.18 -26.39 -9.52
N SER A 367 27.43 -25.98 -10.76
CA SER A 367 27.47 -26.87 -11.91
C SER A 367 28.69 -27.77 -11.75
N LYS A 368 28.54 -28.84 -10.96
CA LYS A 368 29.57 -29.88 -10.84
C LYS A 368 29.94 -30.34 -12.24
N GLY A 369 31.21 -30.16 -12.60
CA GLY A 369 31.69 -30.40 -13.95
C GLY A 369 31.39 -31.82 -14.40
N GLU A 370 30.54 -31.94 -15.41
CA GLU A 370 30.38 -33.20 -16.13
C GLU A 370 31.66 -33.49 -16.90
N GLY A 371 32.28 -34.64 -16.63
CA GLY A 371 33.30 -35.19 -17.51
C GLY A 371 32.71 -35.55 -18.89
N PRO A 372 33.55 -35.89 -19.87
CA PRO A 372 33.08 -36.21 -21.21
C PRO A 372 32.26 -37.51 -21.22
N TRP A 373 30.93 -37.37 -21.16
CA TRP A 373 30.00 -38.47 -21.38
C TRP A 373 29.99 -38.91 -22.85
N PRO A 374 29.74 -40.20 -23.14
CA PRO A 374 29.97 -40.77 -24.45
C PRO A 374 28.92 -40.33 -25.47
N ALA A 375 29.37 -40.06 -26.68
CA ALA A 375 28.49 -39.85 -27.83
C ALA A 375 27.81 -41.17 -28.23
N ASP A 376 26.56 -41.39 -27.79
CA ASP A 376 25.48 -41.98 -28.61
C ASP A 376 24.16 -42.13 -27.82
N VAL A 377 23.43 -41.02 -27.63
CA VAL A 377 21.98 -41.06 -27.42
C VAL A 377 21.31 -39.99 -28.29
N LYS A 378 20.64 -40.43 -29.35
CA LYS A 378 19.88 -39.54 -30.24
C LYS A 378 18.61 -39.04 -29.55
N HIS A 379 18.64 -37.85 -28.99
CA HIS A 379 17.41 -37.10 -28.72
C HIS A 379 16.71 -36.77 -30.06
N PRO A 380 15.39 -36.99 -30.20
CA PRO A 380 14.66 -36.64 -31.41
C PRO A 380 14.51 -35.11 -31.51
N SER A 381 15.39 -34.48 -32.29
CA SER A 381 15.40 -33.04 -32.55
C SER A 381 14.25 -32.62 -33.49
N GLY A 382 13.04 -32.55 -32.95
CA GLY A 382 11.88 -31.92 -33.59
C GLY A 382 11.52 -30.62 -32.88
N ILE A 383 11.86 -29.46 -33.46
CA ILE A 383 11.44 -28.14 -32.94
C ILE A 383 9.93 -27.99 -33.18
N MET A 384 9.11 -28.41 -32.22
CA MET A 384 7.69 -28.06 -32.21
C MET A 384 7.58 -26.54 -32.01
N ARG A 385 7.21 -25.82 -33.07
CA ARG A 385 6.89 -24.39 -32.99
C ARG A 385 5.68 -24.22 -32.06
N THR A 386 5.71 -23.19 -31.21
CA THR A 386 4.57 -22.81 -30.37
C THR A 386 3.47 -22.13 -31.19
N LEU A 387 2.23 -22.17 -30.69
CA LEU A 387 1.13 -21.38 -31.22
C LEU A 387 1.41 -19.89 -30.93
N LYS A 388 1.36 -19.02 -31.94
CA LYS A 388 1.54 -17.57 -31.75
C LYS A 388 0.20 -16.85 -31.86
N ILE A 389 -0.03 -15.90 -30.96
CA ILE A 389 -1.26 -15.10 -30.90
C ILE A 389 -0.93 -13.61 -30.75
N THR A 390 -1.69 -12.77 -31.45
CA THR A 390 -1.73 -11.31 -31.29
C THR A 390 -3.18 -10.83 -31.26
N VAL A 391 -3.48 -9.75 -30.57
CA VAL A 391 -4.85 -9.21 -30.43
C VAL A 391 -4.88 -7.77 -30.97
N PRO A 392 -4.86 -7.55 -32.30
CA PRO A 392 -4.70 -6.22 -32.88
C PRO A 392 -5.81 -5.22 -32.56
N GLU A 393 -7.00 -5.66 -32.14
CA GLU A 393 -8.17 -4.81 -32.01
C GLU A 393 -9.12 -5.31 -30.92
N ALA A 394 -9.74 -4.39 -30.19
CA ALA A 394 -10.86 -4.67 -29.29
C ALA A 394 -12.00 -3.70 -29.58
N ALA A 395 -13.21 -4.23 -29.74
CA ALA A 395 -14.44 -3.45 -29.92
C ALA A 395 -15.31 -3.56 -28.67
N SER A 396 -15.87 -2.45 -28.23
CA SER A 396 -16.84 -2.40 -27.14
C SER A 396 -18.26 -2.34 -27.67
N SER A 397 -19.15 -3.06 -27.01
CA SER A 397 -20.60 -3.06 -27.19
C SER A 397 -21.28 -2.94 -25.83
N VAL A 398 -22.57 -2.65 -25.78
CA VAL A 398 -23.30 -2.45 -24.50
C VAL A 398 -23.03 -3.60 -23.52
N GLY A 399 -22.37 -3.30 -22.41
CA GLY A 399 -21.98 -4.25 -21.36
C GLY A 399 -20.91 -5.31 -21.73
N THR A 400 -20.27 -5.27 -22.91
CA THR A 400 -19.39 -6.35 -23.41
C THR A 400 -18.22 -5.86 -24.25
N ILE A 401 -17.08 -6.57 -24.20
CA ILE A 401 -15.91 -6.31 -25.04
C ILE A 401 -15.60 -7.55 -25.87
N THR A 402 -15.38 -7.34 -27.17
CA THR A 402 -15.03 -8.37 -28.15
C THR A 402 -13.63 -8.11 -28.69
N PHE A 403 -12.74 -9.09 -28.54
CA PHE A 403 -11.36 -9.07 -29.01
C PHE A 403 -11.26 -9.75 -30.36
N LYS A 404 -10.58 -9.09 -31.30
CA LYS A 404 -10.14 -9.68 -32.58
C LYS A 404 -8.77 -10.28 -32.34
N ILE A 405 -8.70 -11.60 -32.39
CA ILE A 405 -7.50 -12.38 -32.07
C ILE A 405 -6.99 -12.98 -33.39
N LEU A 406 -5.74 -12.71 -33.75
CA LEU A 406 -5.07 -13.39 -34.85
C LEU A 406 -4.29 -14.59 -34.30
N VAL A 407 -4.61 -15.77 -34.81
CA VAL A 407 -3.96 -17.03 -34.45
C VAL A 407 -3.06 -17.47 -35.59
N MET A 408 -1.79 -17.73 -35.29
CA MET A 408 -0.80 -18.29 -36.21
C MET A 408 -0.50 -19.73 -35.78
N PRO A 409 -1.01 -20.75 -36.52
CA PRO A 409 -0.71 -22.15 -36.27
C PRO A 409 0.79 -22.45 -36.31
N PRO A 410 1.25 -23.47 -35.59
CA PRO A 410 2.63 -23.95 -35.73
C PRO A 410 2.88 -24.39 -37.17
N ASN A 411 4.02 -23.97 -37.72
CA ASN A 411 4.50 -24.28 -39.08
C ASN A 411 3.76 -23.60 -40.24
N THR A 412 2.90 -22.61 -39.98
CA THR A 412 2.30 -21.76 -41.04
C THR A 412 2.52 -20.28 -40.75
N ASP A 413 2.94 -19.51 -41.76
CA ASP A 413 3.05 -18.05 -41.66
C ASP A 413 1.70 -17.33 -41.89
N SER A 414 0.64 -18.08 -42.24
CA SER A 414 -0.73 -17.59 -42.38
C SER A 414 -1.43 -17.46 -41.02
N SER A 415 -1.74 -16.23 -40.60
CA SER A 415 -2.63 -15.98 -39.47
C SER A 415 -4.10 -16.02 -39.89
N TYR A 416 -4.99 -16.57 -39.06
CA TYR A 416 -6.45 -16.44 -39.23
C TYR A 416 -7.09 -15.66 -38.06
N PRO A 417 -8.11 -14.81 -38.32
CA PRO A 417 -8.80 -14.07 -37.28
C PRO A 417 -9.90 -14.90 -36.62
N ILE A 418 -10.03 -14.77 -35.30
CA ILE A 418 -11.20 -15.20 -34.52
C ILE A 418 -11.69 -14.03 -33.65
N PHE A 419 -12.96 -14.03 -33.31
CA PHE A 419 -13.56 -13.03 -32.43
C PHE A 419 -14.02 -13.68 -31.12
N ARG A 420 -13.63 -13.11 -29.98
CA ARG A 420 -13.92 -13.65 -28.65
C ARG A 420 -14.31 -12.56 -27.67
N THR A 421 -15.37 -12.80 -26.89
CA THR A 421 -15.73 -11.92 -25.78
C THR A 421 -14.88 -12.20 -24.55
N PHE A 422 -14.78 -11.23 -23.64
CA PHE A 422 -14.14 -11.44 -22.33
C PHE A 422 -14.69 -12.67 -21.58
N SER A 423 -15.99 -12.96 -21.70
CA SER A 423 -16.62 -14.17 -21.13
C SER A 423 -16.05 -15.48 -21.69
N GLN A 424 -15.73 -15.53 -22.99
CA GLN A 424 -15.07 -16.69 -23.60
C GLN A 424 -13.61 -16.84 -23.14
N VAL A 425 -12.88 -15.72 -22.95
CA VAL A 425 -11.53 -15.76 -22.36
C VAL A 425 -11.57 -16.25 -20.91
N ARG A 426 -12.59 -15.83 -20.14
CA ARG A 426 -12.83 -16.30 -18.77
C ARG A 426 -13.18 -17.80 -18.71
N TRP A 427 -13.96 -18.30 -19.67
CA TRP A 427 -14.22 -19.73 -19.83
C TRP A 427 -12.92 -20.51 -20.03
N LEU A 428 -12.04 -20.04 -20.92
CA LEU A 428 -10.74 -20.68 -21.18
C LEU A 428 -9.90 -20.75 -19.90
N HIS A 429 -9.77 -19.63 -19.19
CA HIS A 429 -9.04 -19.58 -17.92
C HIS A 429 -9.58 -20.58 -16.89
N HIS A 430 -10.91 -20.68 -16.74
CA HIS A 430 -11.52 -21.64 -15.82
C HIS A 430 -11.27 -23.10 -16.23
N LYS A 431 -11.33 -23.42 -17.53
CA LYS A 431 -10.99 -24.76 -18.04
C LYS A 431 -9.53 -25.11 -17.76
N LEU A 432 -8.59 -24.20 -18.03
CA LEU A 432 -7.17 -24.39 -17.73
C LEU A 432 -6.92 -24.61 -16.22
N GLN A 433 -7.53 -23.81 -15.35
CA GLN A 433 -7.45 -23.99 -13.89
C GLN A 433 -8.00 -25.37 -13.44
N SER A 434 -9.04 -25.89 -14.10
CA SER A 434 -9.60 -27.20 -13.77
C SER A 434 -8.77 -28.38 -14.30
N ALA A 435 -8.07 -28.21 -15.42
CA ALA A 435 -7.26 -29.25 -16.06
C ALA A 435 -5.83 -29.35 -15.50
N PHE A 436 -5.25 -28.22 -15.11
CA PHE A 436 -3.84 -28.12 -14.70
C PHE A 436 -3.70 -27.65 -13.25
N VAL A 437 -4.27 -28.42 -12.32
CA VAL A 437 -4.33 -28.12 -10.88
C VAL A 437 -2.95 -27.82 -10.27
N ASP A 438 -1.91 -28.51 -10.72
CA ASP A 438 -0.54 -28.36 -10.21
C ASP A 438 0.29 -27.28 -10.94
N HIS A 439 -0.26 -26.50 -11.88
CA HIS A 439 0.52 -25.52 -12.66
C HIS A 439 0.10 -24.07 -12.39
N VAL A 440 1.04 -23.14 -12.56
CA VAL A 440 0.77 -21.69 -12.50
C VAL A 440 0.10 -21.25 -13.80
N ILE A 441 -1.22 -21.10 -13.74
CA ILE A 441 -1.99 -20.44 -14.78
C ILE A 441 -1.74 -18.92 -14.69
N PRO A 442 -1.41 -18.22 -15.79
CA PRO A 442 -1.38 -16.76 -15.82
C PRO A 442 -2.70 -16.16 -15.32
N PRO A 443 -2.68 -15.12 -14.49
CA PRO A 443 -3.90 -14.54 -13.92
C PRO A 443 -4.73 -13.87 -15.01
N LEU A 444 -6.02 -14.19 -15.06
CA LEU A 444 -6.97 -13.46 -15.89
C LEU A 444 -7.08 -12.00 -15.39
N PRO A 445 -6.93 -10.98 -16.26
CA PRO A 445 -7.16 -9.58 -15.89
C PRO A 445 -8.61 -9.34 -15.47
N ASP A 446 -8.88 -8.38 -14.58
CA ASP A 446 -10.25 -8.11 -14.11
C ASP A 446 -11.21 -7.68 -15.24
N PRO A 447 -12.52 -8.00 -15.17
CA PRO A 447 -13.51 -7.50 -16.13
C PRO A 447 -13.66 -5.98 -16.03
N LEU A 448 -13.89 -5.30 -17.16
CA LEU A 448 -14.30 -3.89 -17.11
C LEU A 448 -15.69 -3.76 -16.50
N SER A 449 -15.90 -2.70 -15.73
CA SER A 449 -17.23 -2.28 -15.35
C SER A 449 -17.95 -1.68 -16.56
N GLU A 450 -19.26 -1.86 -16.64
CA GLU A 450 -20.12 -1.34 -17.72
C GLU A 450 -19.88 0.16 -18.04
N LYS A 451 -19.65 0.98 -17.01
CA LYS A 451 -19.35 2.42 -17.12
C LYS A 451 -17.99 2.76 -17.76
N LEU A 452 -17.06 1.80 -17.80
CA LEU A 452 -15.73 1.95 -18.39
C LEU A 452 -15.62 1.26 -19.74
N CYS A 453 -16.63 0.49 -20.16
CA CYS A 453 -16.68 -0.07 -21.51
C CYS A 453 -16.81 1.02 -22.60
N GLU A 454 -17.32 2.20 -22.25
CA GLU A 454 -17.39 3.37 -23.14
C GLU A 454 -16.06 4.14 -23.23
N ASP A 455 -15.12 3.89 -22.32
CA ASP A 455 -13.81 4.54 -22.28
C ASP A 455 -12.81 3.79 -23.18
N VAL A 456 -12.46 4.43 -24.30
CA VAL A 456 -11.52 3.89 -25.31
C VAL A 456 -10.16 3.54 -24.70
N ASP A 457 -9.66 4.32 -23.74
CA ASP A 457 -8.37 4.05 -23.10
C ASP A 457 -8.41 2.78 -22.25
N GLN A 458 -9.53 2.54 -21.56
CA GLN A 458 -9.74 1.35 -20.73
C GLN A 458 -9.94 0.09 -21.57
N VAL A 459 -10.64 0.21 -22.71
CA VAL A 459 -10.81 -0.87 -23.68
C VAL A 459 -9.46 -1.27 -24.29
N GLU A 460 -8.63 -0.30 -24.67
CA GLU A 460 -7.28 -0.54 -25.20
C GLU A 460 -6.35 -1.14 -24.13
N GLN A 461 -6.36 -0.61 -22.89
CA GLN A 461 -5.63 -1.22 -21.78
C GLN A 461 -5.99 -2.70 -21.60
N LYS A 462 -7.29 -3.04 -21.69
CA LYS A 462 -7.73 -4.44 -21.59
C LYS A 462 -7.31 -5.28 -22.79
N ARG A 463 -7.30 -4.73 -24.01
CA ARG A 463 -6.78 -5.41 -25.21
C ARG A 463 -5.33 -5.85 -24.97
N VAL A 464 -4.47 -4.94 -24.52
CA VAL A 464 -3.04 -5.21 -24.22
C VAL A 464 -2.90 -6.30 -23.13
N GLN A 465 -3.67 -6.20 -22.03
CA GLN A 465 -3.62 -7.18 -20.95
C GLN A 465 -4.10 -8.59 -21.41
N ILE A 466 -5.13 -8.67 -22.24
CA ILE A 466 -5.64 -9.93 -22.80
C ILE A 466 -4.66 -10.52 -23.82
N GLU A 467 -3.98 -9.67 -24.60
CA GLU A 467 -2.91 -10.10 -25.49
C GLU A 467 -1.76 -10.77 -24.72
N ARG A 468 -1.22 -10.11 -23.68
CA ARG A 468 -0.19 -10.70 -22.81
C ARG A 468 -0.65 -12.00 -22.16
N PHE A 469 -1.88 -12.05 -21.66
CA PHE A 469 -2.48 -13.25 -21.06
C PHE A 469 -2.53 -14.43 -22.05
N LEU A 470 -3.07 -14.22 -23.25
CA LEU A 470 -3.16 -15.27 -24.28
C LEU A 470 -1.77 -15.69 -24.79
N GLN A 471 -0.85 -14.73 -24.95
CA GLN A 471 0.53 -15.02 -25.30
C GLN A 471 1.20 -15.90 -24.25
N ARG A 472 1.13 -15.58 -22.95
CA ARG A 472 1.73 -16.43 -21.91
C ARG A 472 1.15 -17.84 -21.89
N ILE A 473 -0.16 -18.00 -22.13
CA ILE A 473 -0.77 -19.33 -22.27
C ILE A 473 -0.18 -20.09 -23.47
N CYS A 474 -0.11 -19.47 -24.65
CA CYS A 474 0.31 -20.15 -25.88
C CYS A 474 1.83 -20.36 -25.98
N HIS A 475 2.64 -19.65 -25.20
CA HIS A 475 4.06 -19.95 -24.98
C HIS A 475 4.29 -21.19 -24.11
N ARG A 476 3.28 -21.69 -23.38
CA ARG A 476 3.37 -22.97 -22.66
C ARG A 476 2.89 -24.09 -23.57
N ASN A 477 3.79 -24.98 -24.02
CA ASN A 477 3.41 -26.14 -24.84
C ASN A 477 2.30 -26.96 -24.16
N GLU A 478 2.38 -27.13 -22.84
CA GLU A 478 1.43 -27.90 -22.02
C GLU A 478 0.00 -27.34 -22.11
N PHE A 479 -0.14 -26.02 -22.24
CA PHE A 479 -1.45 -25.37 -22.37
C PHE A 479 -1.85 -25.22 -23.85
N ALA A 480 -0.91 -24.90 -24.73
CA ALA A 480 -1.14 -24.71 -26.16
C ALA A 480 -1.71 -25.97 -26.85
N THR A 481 -1.32 -27.16 -26.40
CA THR A 481 -1.86 -28.44 -26.90
C THR A 481 -3.11 -28.92 -26.14
N SER A 482 -3.62 -28.16 -25.17
CA SER A 482 -4.80 -28.56 -24.41
C SER A 482 -6.08 -28.42 -25.25
N GLU A 483 -7.01 -29.36 -25.08
CA GLU A 483 -8.33 -29.35 -25.74
C GLU A 483 -9.06 -28.01 -25.52
N ALA A 484 -8.94 -27.41 -24.33
CA ALA A 484 -9.54 -26.12 -24.01
C ALA A 484 -8.98 -24.96 -24.85
N VAL A 485 -7.66 -24.90 -25.07
CA VAL A 485 -7.03 -23.88 -25.93
C VAL A 485 -7.38 -24.15 -27.39
N LEU A 486 -7.29 -25.41 -27.85
CA LEU A 486 -7.63 -25.79 -29.22
C LEU A 486 -9.09 -25.47 -29.57
N TRP A 487 -10.03 -25.72 -28.65
CA TRP A 487 -11.44 -25.31 -28.79
C TRP A 487 -11.58 -23.78 -28.82
N PHE A 488 -10.92 -23.07 -27.90
CA PHE A 488 -10.99 -21.61 -27.84
C PHE A 488 -10.45 -20.95 -29.12
N VAL A 489 -9.40 -21.49 -29.75
CA VAL A 489 -8.85 -20.96 -31.02
C VAL A 489 -9.51 -21.52 -32.28
N GLY A 490 -10.35 -22.55 -32.15
CA GLY A 490 -11.11 -23.13 -33.25
C GLY A 490 -12.23 -22.21 -33.75
N THR A 491 -12.64 -22.34 -35.01
CA THR A 491 -13.70 -21.50 -35.59
C THR A 491 -15.11 -21.80 -35.05
N GLU A 492 -15.28 -22.93 -34.35
CA GLU A 492 -16.59 -23.48 -33.97
C GLU A 492 -17.14 -22.93 -32.65
N MET A 493 -16.29 -22.41 -31.75
CA MET A 493 -16.73 -21.95 -30.41
C MET A 493 -17.75 -20.81 -30.50
N THR A 494 -18.98 -21.07 -30.05
CA THR A 494 -20.06 -20.08 -30.04
C THR A 494 -20.06 -19.22 -28.77
N HIS A 495 -20.79 -18.09 -28.78
CA HIS A 495 -20.96 -17.28 -27.57
C HIS A 495 -21.78 -17.99 -26.48
N LEU A 496 -22.69 -18.90 -26.87
CA LEU A 496 -23.59 -19.61 -25.95
C LEU A 496 -22.86 -20.65 -25.09
N GLU A 497 -21.81 -21.30 -25.62
CA GLU A 497 -20.98 -22.27 -24.89
C GLU A 497 -20.13 -21.67 -23.76
N SER A 498 -19.98 -20.34 -23.73
CA SER A 498 -19.34 -19.65 -22.60
C SER A 498 -20.20 -19.64 -21.33
N VAL A 499 -21.48 -19.98 -21.45
CA VAL A 499 -22.42 -20.10 -20.32
C VAL A 499 -22.45 -21.55 -19.85
N ASP A 500 -21.98 -21.80 -18.62
CA ASP A 500 -22.09 -23.13 -17.97
C ASP A 500 -23.57 -23.54 -17.84
N SER A 501 -24.08 -24.30 -18.81
CA SER A 501 -25.50 -24.69 -18.87
C SER A 501 -25.95 -25.51 -17.65
N LYS A 502 -25.00 -26.07 -16.90
CA LYS A 502 -25.23 -26.80 -15.65
C LYS A 502 -25.58 -25.90 -14.45
N LYS A 503 -25.47 -24.56 -14.56
CA LYS A 503 -25.79 -23.62 -13.46
C LYS A 503 -27.10 -22.85 -13.62
N ALA A 504 -27.72 -22.85 -14.81
CA ALA A 504 -28.73 -21.86 -15.16
C ALA A 504 -30.13 -22.03 -14.53
N THR A 505 -30.50 -23.20 -13.98
CA THR A 505 -31.91 -23.48 -13.61
C THR A 505 -32.17 -24.12 -12.23
N LEU A 506 -31.15 -24.54 -11.47
CA LEU A 506 -31.36 -25.16 -10.14
C LEU A 506 -30.46 -24.62 -9.00
N GLY A 507 -29.46 -23.77 -9.29
CA GLY A 507 -28.55 -23.23 -8.26
C GLY A 507 -29.17 -22.23 -7.27
N PHE A 508 -30.32 -21.63 -7.62
CA PHE A 508 -30.92 -20.53 -6.84
C PHE A 508 -31.76 -20.98 -5.62
N LEU A 509 -32.18 -22.25 -5.58
CA LEU A 509 -33.03 -22.80 -4.50
C LEU A 509 -32.30 -23.75 -3.53
N LEU A 510 -31.12 -24.23 -3.91
CA LEU A 510 -30.25 -25.07 -3.07
C LEU A 510 -28.83 -24.50 -3.17
N GLY A 511 -28.36 -23.85 -2.10
CA GLY A 511 -27.16 -22.99 -2.07
C GLY A 511 -25.82 -23.70 -2.22
N PHE A 512 -25.61 -24.40 -3.34
CA PHE A 512 -24.39 -25.12 -3.70
C PHE A 512 -23.43 -24.33 -4.60
N ASP A 513 -23.72 -23.06 -4.92
CA ASP A 513 -22.73 -22.16 -5.55
C ASP A 513 -21.59 -21.74 -4.60
N ASN A 514 -21.63 -22.20 -3.36
CA ASN A 514 -20.44 -22.41 -2.52
C ASN A 514 -19.71 -23.72 -2.91
N ILE A 515 -19.52 -23.99 -4.20
CA ILE A 515 -18.32 -24.71 -4.63
C ILE A 515 -17.17 -23.81 -4.19
N ILE A 516 -16.52 -24.28 -3.13
CA ILE A 516 -15.46 -23.59 -2.40
C ILE A 516 -14.52 -22.96 -3.42
N LYS A 517 -14.56 -21.64 -3.58
CA LYS A 517 -13.36 -20.89 -3.94
C LYS A 517 -12.34 -21.27 -2.87
N PRO A 518 -11.30 -22.07 -3.16
CA PRO A 518 -10.31 -22.36 -2.14
C PRO A 518 -9.70 -20.99 -1.86
N SER A 519 -9.82 -20.56 -0.61
CA SER A 519 -9.52 -19.19 -0.22
C SER A 519 -8.00 -19.01 -0.25
N TYR A 520 -7.48 -18.68 -1.43
CA TYR A 520 -6.05 -18.47 -1.70
C TYR A 520 -5.52 -17.20 -1.01
N ASP A 521 -6.43 -16.32 -0.56
CA ASP A 521 -6.17 -15.24 0.42
C ASP A 521 -5.59 -15.72 1.77
N ARG A 522 -5.50 -17.04 2.02
CA ARG A 522 -4.94 -17.61 3.26
C ARG A 522 -3.42 -17.75 3.28
N GLY A 523 -2.72 -17.29 2.24
CA GLY A 523 -1.25 -17.28 2.19
C GLY A 523 -0.62 -18.66 2.07
N LEU A 524 0.67 -18.75 2.41
CA LEU A 524 1.43 -20.00 2.39
C LEU A 524 1.16 -20.83 3.65
N ARG A 525 0.86 -22.11 3.46
CA ARG A 525 0.77 -23.09 4.54
C ARG A 525 2.18 -23.51 4.93
N ILE A 526 2.44 -23.53 6.23
CA ILE A 526 3.68 -24.05 6.81
C ILE A 526 3.34 -25.39 7.47
N TYR A 527 3.79 -26.49 6.87
CA TYR A 527 3.75 -27.81 7.48
C TYR A 527 5.16 -28.20 7.93
N ARG A 528 5.29 -28.70 9.15
CA ARG A 528 6.53 -29.26 9.68
C ARG A 528 6.30 -30.74 9.99
N PRO A 529 6.82 -31.66 9.16
CA PRO A 529 6.79 -33.09 9.47
C PRO A 529 7.42 -33.36 10.85
N THR A 530 6.82 -34.28 11.60
CA THR A 530 7.40 -34.81 12.85
C THR A 530 8.35 -35.99 12.60
N GLU A 531 8.40 -36.45 11.35
CA GLU A 531 9.15 -37.62 10.89
C GLU A 531 10.09 -37.16 9.78
N ASN A 532 11.31 -37.69 9.75
CA ASN A 532 12.26 -37.39 8.69
C ASN A 532 11.77 -38.02 7.38
N VAL A 533 11.45 -37.16 6.42
CA VAL A 533 11.11 -37.56 5.05
C VAL A 533 12.37 -37.40 4.20
N GLU A 534 12.97 -38.51 3.79
CA GLU A 534 14.28 -38.55 3.11
C GLU A 534 14.34 -37.70 1.83
N GLU A 535 13.21 -37.54 1.14
CA GLU A 535 13.09 -36.81 -0.14
C GLU A 535 12.62 -35.34 0.02
N ASN A 536 12.55 -34.81 1.25
CA ASN A 536 12.00 -33.47 1.51
C ASN A 536 13.04 -32.50 2.10
N ASP A 537 13.71 -31.70 1.27
CA ASP A 537 14.41 -30.49 1.75
C ASP A 537 13.40 -29.39 2.12
N GLN A 538 12.89 -29.50 3.34
CA GLN A 538 11.98 -28.52 3.92
C GLN A 538 12.67 -27.17 4.18
N GLY A 539 14.00 -27.13 4.31
CA GLY A 539 14.77 -25.91 4.56
C GLY A 539 14.93 -25.05 3.30
N GLU A 540 15.25 -25.67 2.16
CA GLU A 540 15.20 -25.02 0.86
C GLU A 540 13.77 -24.60 0.48
N PHE A 541 12.78 -25.46 0.72
CA PHE A 541 11.38 -25.10 0.45
C PHE A 541 10.90 -23.89 1.28
N GLN A 542 11.28 -23.80 2.56
CA GLN A 542 10.98 -22.63 3.38
C GLN A 542 11.67 -21.36 2.85
N ARG A 543 12.95 -21.44 2.43
CA ARG A 543 13.66 -20.31 1.80
C ARG A 543 12.94 -19.84 0.53
N ARG A 544 12.45 -20.76 -0.30
CA ARG A 544 11.63 -20.45 -1.49
C ARG A 544 10.28 -19.81 -1.10
N GLN A 545 9.62 -20.26 -0.03
CA GLN A 545 8.40 -19.64 0.50
C GLN A 545 8.63 -18.20 0.95
N ASP A 546 9.71 -17.96 1.71
CA ASP A 546 10.05 -16.64 2.25
C ASP A 546 10.42 -15.66 1.13
N TYR A 547 11.14 -16.12 0.09
CA TYR A 547 11.43 -15.35 -1.13
C TYR A 547 10.17 -14.93 -1.89
N VAL A 548 9.18 -15.82 -2.06
CA VAL A 548 7.88 -15.49 -2.69
C VAL A 548 7.14 -14.39 -1.92
N LEU A 549 7.16 -14.43 -0.58
CA LEU A 549 6.54 -13.40 0.26
C LEU A 549 7.29 -12.05 0.20
N ALA A 550 8.63 -12.09 0.21
CA ALA A 550 9.46 -10.89 0.05
C ALA A 550 9.22 -10.23 -1.31
N MET A 551 9.09 -11.01 -2.38
CA MET A 551 8.81 -10.50 -3.73
C MET A 551 7.41 -9.87 -3.85
N GLU A 552 6.38 -10.47 -3.25
CA GLU A 552 5.03 -9.89 -3.19
C GLU A 552 5.01 -8.52 -2.49
N HIS A 553 5.76 -8.40 -1.40
CA HIS A 553 5.94 -7.13 -0.69
C HIS A 553 6.64 -6.09 -1.57
N SER A 554 7.71 -6.48 -2.27
CA SER A 554 8.45 -5.61 -3.18
C SER A 554 7.62 -5.13 -4.36
N PHE A 555 6.86 -6.01 -5.03
CA PHE A 555 5.93 -5.59 -6.09
C PHE A 555 4.84 -4.66 -5.57
N THR A 556 4.31 -4.92 -4.37
CA THR A 556 3.31 -4.03 -3.77
C THR A 556 3.88 -2.63 -3.54
N ARG A 557 5.09 -2.51 -2.99
CA ARG A 557 5.77 -1.22 -2.83
C ARG A 557 6.05 -0.53 -4.15
N LEU A 558 6.43 -1.27 -5.20
CA LEU A 558 6.67 -0.71 -6.54
C LEU A 558 5.37 -0.16 -7.15
N LEU A 559 4.27 -0.92 -7.05
CA LEU A 559 2.95 -0.50 -7.51
C LEU A 559 2.45 0.76 -6.78
N ASP A 560 2.55 0.79 -5.44
CA ASP A 560 2.19 1.97 -4.63
C ASP A 560 3.03 3.20 -5.01
N SER A 561 4.29 2.99 -5.40
CA SER A 561 5.20 4.06 -5.83
C SER A 561 4.87 4.56 -7.23
N GLY A 562 4.62 3.66 -8.20
CA GLY A 562 4.24 4.05 -9.56
C GLY A 562 2.86 4.73 -9.62
N VAL A 563 1.88 4.26 -8.84
CA VAL A 563 0.55 4.93 -8.70
C VAL A 563 0.68 6.33 -8.09
N ARG A 564 1.71 6.59 -7.28
CA ARG A 564 2.02 7.94 -6.80
C ARG A 564 2.63 8.80 -7.91
N VAL A 565 3.60 8.24 -8.66
CA VAL A 565 4.25 8.95 -9.77
C VAL A 565 3.26 9.33 -10.86
N THR A 566 2.34 8.44 -11.24
CA THR A 566 1.31 8.77 -12.25
C THR A 566 0.39 9.90 -11.78
N LYS A 567 -0.07 9.87 -10.52
CA LYS A 567 -0.91 10.94 -9.94
C LYS A 567 -0.21 12.29 -9.85
N GLU A 568 1.06 12.34 -9.43
CA GLU A 568 1.80 13.61 -9.40
C GLU A 568 2.07 14.13 -10.83
N ARG A 569 2.24 13.25 -11.83
CA ARG A 569 2.34 13.62 -13.25
C ARG A 569 1.02 14.15 -13.81
N GLU A 570 -0.12 13.54 -13.49
CA GLU A 570 -1.46 14.06 -13.83
C GLU A 570 -1.68 15.45 -13.24
N ARG A 571 -1.40 15.60 -11.94
CA ARG A 571 -1.49 16.90 -11.24
C ARG A 571 -0.55 17.95 -11.84
N LEU A 572 0.67 17.57 -12.22
CA LEU A 572 1.60 18.47 -12.88
C LEU A 572 1.09 18.92 -14.25
N ALA A 573 0.50 18.00 -15.03
CA ALA A 573 -0.13 18.33 -16.31
C ALA A 573 -1.31 19.31 -16.14
N ASP A 574 -2.14 19.13 -15.10
CA ASP A 574 -3.22 20.06 -14.77
C ASP A 574 -2.69 21.44 -14.31
N ASN A 575 -1.58 21.48 -13.58
CA ASN A 575 -0.90 22.73 -13.23
C ASN A 575 -0.36 23.46 -14.46
N TYR A 576 0.19 22.73 -15.46
CA TYR A 576 0.60 23.33 -16.73
C TYR A 576 -0.59 23.93 -17.49
N SER A 577 -1.75 23.26 -17.50
CA SER A 577 -2.99 23.82 -18.05
C SER A 577 -3.34 25.16 -17.40
N GLN A 578 -3.38 25.20 -16.07
CA GLN A 578 -3.74 26.40 -15.30
C GLN A 578 -2.73 27.54 -15.50
N LEU A 579 -1.44 27.21 -15.68
CA LEU A 579 -0.40 28.18 -16.00
C LEU A 579 -0.62 28.80 -17.39
N GLY A 580 -0.97 28.00 -18.39
CA GLY A 580 -1.34 28.46 -19.72
C GLY A 580 -2.58 29.36 -19.69
N ASP A 581 -3.66 28.87 -19.08
CA ASP A 581 -4.93 29.58 -18.93
C ASP A 581 -4.75 30.94 -18.22
N ALA A 582 -4.03 30.96 -17.09
CA ALA A 582 -3.77 32.19 -16.33
C ALA A 582 -2.87 33.17 -17.10
N THR A 583 -1.86 32.69 -17.83
CA THR A 583 -1.01 33.54 -18.68
C THR A 583 -1.85 34.19 -19.78
N MET A 584 -2.74 33.43 -20.40
CA MET A 584 -3.69 33.92 -21.40
C MET A 584 -4.72 34.90 -20.80
N GLU A 585 -5.23 34.66 -19.59
CA GLU A 585 -6.20 35.55 -18.93
C GLU A 585 -5.60 36.91 -18.56
N VAL A 586 -4.39 36.93 -17.98
CA VAL A 586 -3.69 38.16 -17.58
C VAL A 586 -3.51 39.11 -18.77
N LEU A 587 -3.21 38.57 -19.95
CA LEU A 587 -2.83 39.34 -21.14
C LEU A 587 -3.99 39.59 -22.11
N SER A 588 -4.97 38.68 -22.19
CA SER A 588 -6.25 38.94 -22.87
C SER A 588 -7.14 39.94 -22.13
N SER A 589 -6.76 40.35 -20.92
CA SER A 589 -7.50 41.32 -20.13
C SER A 589 -7.69 42.64 -20.90
N LYS A 590 -8.94 43.08 -21.05
CA LYS A 590 -9.33 44.31 -21.77
C LYS A 590 -8.68 45.59 -21.20
N TYR A 591 -8.08 45.51 -20.02
CA TYR A 591 -7.45 46.61 -19.30
C TYR A 591 -5.98 46.74 -19.71
N ARG A 592 -5.76 47.34 -20.90
CA ARG A 592 -4.44 47.81 -21.30
C ARG A 592 -3.85 48.67 -20.18
N LEU A 593 -2.57 48.45 -19.86
CA LEU A 593 -1.87 49.15 -18.79
C LEU A 593 -1.77 50.66 -19.06
N GLY A 594 -2.70 51.43 -18.48
CA GLY A 594 -2.64 52.89 -18.35
C GLY A 594 -3.72 53.66 -19.11
N ASP A 595 -4.21 54.74 -18.48
CA ASP A 595 -4.99 55.76 -19.16
C ASP A 595 -4.15 56.40 -20.29
N GLY A 596 -4.77 56.58 -21.46
CA GLY A 596 -4.03 56.81 -22.70
C GLY A 596 -3.33 58.16 -22.79
N GLN A 597 -2.02 58.19 -22.57
CA GLN A 597 -1.12 59.24 -23.07
C GLN A 597 0.23 58.71 -23.60
N ARG A 598 0.18 57.82 -24.60
CA ARG A 598 0.96 57.87 -25.86
C ARG A 598 0.74 56.60 -26.68
N ILE A 599 0.84 56.72 -28.00
CA ILE A 599 0.51 55.67 -28.97
C ILE A 599 1.61 54.59 -29.03
N ASP A 600 2.78 54.86 -28.44
CA ASP A 600 4.06 54.18 -28.70
C ASP A 600 4.23 52.78 -28.09
N ASN A 601 3.38 52.36 -27.14
CA ASN A 601 3.47 51.03 -26.51
C ASN A 601 2.52 49.97 -27.09
N ARG A 602 1.60 50.36 -27.99
CA ARG A 602 0.58 49.45 -28.53
C ARG A 602 1.18 48.20 -29.19
N GLU A 603 2.19 48.39 -30.03
CA GLU A 603 2.83 47.31 -30.78
C GLU A 603 3.61 46.36 -29.85
N ARG A 604 4.23 46.90 -28.79
CA ARG A 604 4.91 46.09 -27.77
C ARG A 604 3.96 45.22 -26.96
N HIS A 605 2.78 45.74 -26.63
CA HIS A 605 1.73 44.92 -26.00
C HIS A 605 1.22 43.83 -26.94
N GLN A 606 0.95 44.15 -28.22
CA GLN A 606 0.54 43.14 -29.20
C GLN A 606 1.59 42.04 -29.40
N ALA A 607 2.88 42.40 -29.48
CA ALA A 607 3.96 41.42 -29.56
C ALA A 607 4.04 40.52 -28.31
N LEU A 608 3.87 41.09 -27.12
CA LEU A 608 3.82 40.32 -25.87
C LEU A 608 2.60 39.38 -25.81
N ASP A 609 1.43 39.85 -26.25
CA ASP A 609 0.20 39.04 -26.33
C ASP A 609 0.39 37.85 -27.30
N GLU A 610 1.14 38.04 -28.40
CA GLU A 610 1.49 36.99 -29.37
C GLU A 610 2.54 36.01 -28.83
N GLU A 611 3.60 36.48 -28.18
CA GLU A 611 4.59 35.61 -27.50
C GLU A 611 3.92 34.72 -26.43
N MET A 612 2.91 35.25 -25.75
CA MET A 612 2.26 34.57 -24.63
C MET A 612 1.13 33.65 -25.08
N GLN A 613 0.53 33.89 -26.26
CA GLN A 613 -0.25 32.88 -26.99
C GLN A 613 0.61 31.66 -27.34
N VAL A 614 1.84 31.86 -27.80
CA VAL A 614 2.79 30.76 -28.07
C VAL A 614 3.10 30.00 -26.77
N PHE A 615 3.29 30.71 -25.65
CA PHE A 615 3.51 30.07 -24.34
C PHE A 615 2.28 29.27 -23.85
N GLY A 616 1.06 29.80 -24.03
CA GLY A 616 -0.17 29.07 -23.70
C GLY A 616 -0.27 27.74 -24.46
N VAL A 617 -0.08 27.77 -25.79
CA VAL A 617 -0.07 26.56 -26.63
C VAL A 617 1.01 25.56 -26.19
N LEU A 618 2.22 26.04 -25.89
CA LEU A 618 3.32 25.22 -25.35
C LEU A 618 2.91 24.48 -24.06
N THR A 619 2.30 25.17 -23.10
CA THR A 619 1.89 24.53 -21.83
C THR A 619 0.82 23.44 -22.05
N ASP A 620 -0.04 23.62 -23.06
CA ASP A 620 -1.04 22.64 -23.46
C ASP A 620 -0.44 21.42 -24.18
N ASP A 621 0.55 21.62 -25.06
CA ASP A 621 1.32 20.55 -25.70
C ASP A 621 2.09 19.71 -24.64
N VAL A 622 2.74 20.36 -23.67
CA VAL A 622 3.43 19.69 -22.55
C VAL A 622 2.44 18.89 -21.68
N ARG A 623 1.26 19.45 -21.36
CA ARG A 623 0.18 18.75 -20.65
C ARG A 623 -0.27 17.49 -21.41
N LEU A 624 -0.46 17.59 -22.72
CA LEU A 624 -0.87 16.45 -23.56
C LEU A 624 0.21 15.35 -23.61
N SER A 625 1.49 15.72 -23.75
CA SER A 625 2.61 14.78 -23.67
C SER A 625 2.66 14.07 -22.32
N MET A 626 2.52 14.79 -21.20
CA MET A 626 2.48 14.19 -19.85
C MET A 626 1.32 13.22 -19.66
N ARG A 627 0.11 13.55 -20.16
CA ARG A 627 -1.04 12.63 -20.09
C ARG A 627 -0.85 11.37 -20.94
N ARG A 628 -0.19 11.47 -22.11
CA ARG A 628 0.20 10.31 -22.93
C ARG A 628 1.25 9.44 -22.24
N GLN A 629 2.25 10.08 -21.62
CA GLN A 629 3.30 9.43 -20.83
C GLN A 629 2.69 8.59 -19.68
N VAL A 630 1.80 9.16 -18.87
CA VAL A 630 1.12 8.45 -17.77
C VAL A 630 0.38 7.19 -18.26
N LYS A 631 -0.37 7.29 -19.38
CA LYS A 631 -1.08 6.13 -19.97
C LYS A 631 -0.11 5.04 -20.40
N ALA A 632 0.95 5.40 -21.12
CA ALA A 632 1.94 4.44 -21.61
C ALA A 632 2.68 3.73 -20.47
N GLU A 633 3.11 4.46 -19.44
CA GLU A 633 3.73 3.89 -18.24
C GLU A 633 2.80 2.90 -17.54
N THR A 634 1.51 3.24 -17.45
CA THR A 634 0.50 2.40 -16.80
C THR A 634 0.30 1.09 -17.58
N PHE A 635 0.03 1.18 -18.89
CA PHE A 635 -0.37 0.03 -19.71
C PHE A 635 0.77 -0.96 -19.98
N TYR A 636 2.01 -0.47 -20.11
CA TYR A 636 3.16 -1.30 -20.50
C TYR A 636 4.02 -1.76 -19.32
N PHE A 637 4.17 -0.95 -18.26
CA PHE A 637 5.01 -1.28 -17.11
C PHE A 637 4.20 -1.63 -15.85
N MET A 638 3.29 -0.76 -15.42
CA MET A 638 2.57 -0.97 -14.15
C MET A 638 1.66 -2.20 -14.17
N ASP A 639 0.94 -2.41 -15.27
CA ASP A 639 0.14 -3.62 -15.47
C ASP A 639 1.00 -4.90 -15.45
N LEU A 640 2.21 -4.84 -16.02
CA LEU A 640 3.14 -5.98 -15.99
C LEU A 640 3.56 -6.34 -14.55
N VAL A 641 3.90 -5.33 -13.74
CA VAL A 641 4.24 -5.52 -12.32
C VAL A 641 3.04 -6.13 -11.56
N GLN A 642 1.82 -5.66 -11.85
CA GLN A 642 0.60 -6.19 -11.24
C GLN A 642 0.30 -7.63 -11.70
N GLU A 643 0.53 -7.98 -12.97
CA GLU A 643 0.43 -9.35 -13.49
C GLU A 643 1.43 -10.29 -12.79
N TYR A 644 2.70 -9.89 -12.65
CA TYR A 644 3.73 -10.68 -11.95
C TYR A 644 3.44 -10.86 -10.46
N LYS A 645 2.88 -9.84 -9.80
CA LYS A 645 2.36 -9.93 -8.43
C LYS A 645 1.18 -10.90 -8.32
N SER A 646 0.25 -10.86 -9.27
CA SER A 646 -0.88 -11.79 -9.30
C SER A 646 -0.45 -13.24 -9.56
N MET A 647 0.57 -13.48 -10.40
CA MET A 647 1.17 -14.81 -10.62
C MET A 647 1.76 -15.42 -9.33
N LEU A 648 2.21 -14.61 -8.35
CA LEU A 648 2.64 -15.14 -7.05
C LEU A 648 1.51 -15.86 -6.30
N GLN A 649 0.23 -15.54 -6.52
CA GLN A 649 -0.87 -16.30 -5.91
C GLN A 649 -0.98 -17.71 -6.52
N GLY A 650 -0.70 -17.85 -7.82
CA GLY A 650 -0.60 -19.15 -8.49
C GLY A 650 0.55 -19.99 -7.91
N LEU A 651 1.74 -19.40 -7.76
CA LEU A 651 2.87 -20.07 -7.10
C LEU A 651 2.53 -20.51 -5.67
N LYS A 652 1.95 -19.61 -4.86
CA LYS A 652 1.48 -19.95 -3.50
C LYS A 652 0.48 -21.10 -3.49
N TYR A 653 -0.40 -21.17 -4.50
CA TYR A 653 -1.33 -22.28 -4.63
C TYR A 653 -0.60 -23.61 -4.88
N VAL A 654 0.27 -23.70 -5.89
CA VAL A 654 1.00 -24.95 -6.18
C VAL A 654 1.89 -25.36 -4.99
N MET A 655 2.54 -24.40 -4.33
CA MET A 655 3.29 -24.64 -3.08
C MET A 655 2.40 -25.17 -1.94
N ASN A 656 1.14 -24.72 -1.85
CA ASN A 656 0.17 -25.24 -0.89
C ASN A 656 -0.30 -26.65 -1.27
N VAL A 657 -0.52 -26.96 -2.55
CA VAL A 657 -0.84 -28.33 -3.01
C VAL A 657 0.28 -29.30 -2.62
N ARG A 658 1.54 -28.96 -2.90
CA ARG A 658 2.73 -29.73 -2.48
C ARG A 658 2.81 -29.90 -0.95
N THR A 659 2.42 -28.88 -0.19
CA THR A 659 2.34 -28.94 1.27
C THR A 659 1.25 -29.90 1.76
N ASP A 660 0.11 -29.93 1.08
CA ASP A 660 -0.99 -30.86 1.38
C ASP A 660 -0.59 -32.30 1.02
N ARG A 661 0.06 -32.53 -0.13
CA ARG A 661 0.61 -33.86 -0.51
C ARG A 661 1.67 -34.38 0.47
N LEU A 662 2.53 -33.51 0.98
CA LEU A 662 3.49 -33.85 2.05
C LEU A 662 2.76 -34.31 3.33
N SER A 663 1.67 -33.62 3.69
CA SER A 663 0.84 -34.00 4.85
C SER A 663 0.15 -35.35 4.64
N ASP A 664 -0.30 -35.65 3.43
CA ASP A 664 -0.89 -36.95 3.08
C ASP A 664 0.13 -38.09 3.14
N TYR A 665 1.34 -37.89 2.58
CA TYR A 665 2.45 -38.84 2.65
C TYR A 665 2.88 -39.16 4.09
N VAL A 666 3.06 -38.14 4.94
CA VAL A 666 3.36 -38.35 6.38
C VAL A 666 2.20 -39.04 7.09
N SER A 667 0.95 -38.77 6.69
CA SER A 667 -0.22 -39.44 7.24
C SER A 667 -0.32 -40.91 6.81
N ALA A 668 0.10 -41.25 5.60
CA ALA A 668 0.24 -42.63 5.13
C ALA A 668 1.37 -43.37 5.87
N THR A 669 2.52 -42.71 6.07
CA THR A 669 3.67 -43.24 6.82
C THR A 669 3.25 -43.65 8.23
N LYS A 670 2.53 -42.77 8.94
CA LYS A 670 1.95 -43.03 10.26
C LYS A 670 0.93 -44.18 10.27
N LYS A 671 0.15 -44.36 9.20
CA LYS A 671 -0.78 -45.50 9.06
C LYS A 671 -0.01 -46.82 8.92
N VAL A 672 1.02 -46.86 8.07
CA VAL A 672 1.89 -48.05 7.90
C VAL A 672 2.58 -48.41 9.21
N ALA A 673 3.16 -47.45 9.93
CA ALA A 673 3.79 -47.69 11.24
C ALA A 673 2.80 -48.32 12.25
N ARG A 674 1.57 -47.78 12.35
CA ARG A 674 0.51 -48.37 13.19
C ARG A 674 0.09 -49.77 12.74
N LYS A 675 0.08 -50.05 11.43
CA LYS A 675 -0.27 -51.37 10.88
C LYS A 675 0.83 -52.41 11.14
N LYS A 676 2.11 -52.04 11.05
CA LYS A 676 3.24 -52.90 11.46
C LYS A 676 3.11 -53.33 12.92
N ILE A 677 2.83 -52.38 13.83
CA ILE A 677 2.59 -52.68 15.25
C ILE A 677 1.35 -53.59 15.45
N GLN A 678 0.29 -53.43 14.65
CA GLN A 678 -0.88 -54.32 14.71
C GLN A 678 -0.56 -55.76 14.26
N VAL A 679 0.28 -55.93 13.23
CA VAL A 679 0.78 -57.24 12.79
C VAL A 679 1.64 -57.89 13.89
N GLU A 680 2.59 -57.15 14.47
CA GLU A 680 3.44 -57.63 15.57
C GLU A 680 2.61 -58.06 16.79
N GLN A 681 1.61 -57.26 17.18
CA GLN A 681 0.68 -57.64 18.25
C GLN A 681 -0.19 -58.86 17.91
N ALA A 682 -0.58 -59.04 16.65
CA ALA A 682 -1.30 -60.23 16.20
C ALA A 682 -0.41 -61.49 16.27
N ILE A 683 0.86 -61.38 15.88
CA ILE A 683 1.87 -62.45 16.00
C ILE A 683 2.05 -62.84 17.47
N VAL A 684 2.30 -61.88 18.37
CA VAL A 684 2.48 -62.14 19.82
C VAL A 684 1.23 -62.79 20.42
N ARG A 685 0.02 -62.35 20.05
CA ARG A 685 -1.23 -62.98 20.52
C ARG A 685 -1.43 -64.40 19.97
N SER A 686 -1.05 -64.64 18.72
CA SER A 686 -1.17 -65.94 18.08
C SER A 686 -0.29 -67.02 18.74
N ALA A 687 0.83 -66.62 19.34
CA ALA A 687 1.67 -67.51 20.16
C ALA A 687 0.98 -67.98 21.45
N THR A 688 -0.11 -67.32 21.88
CA THR A 688 -0.90 -67.70 23.07
C THR A 688 -2.20 -68.44 22.69
N SER A 689 -2.71 -68.30 21.47
CA SER A 689 -3.86 -69.04 20.96
C SER A 689 -3.86 -69.08 19.42
N PRO A 690 -3.98 -70.26 18.78
CA PRO A 690 -3.79 -70.41 17.33
C PRO A 690 -4.97 -69.85 16.54
N ALA A 691 -4.83 -68.61 16.06
CA ALA A 691 -5.80 -67.91 15.21
C ALA A 691 -5.13 -67.34 13.94
N PRO A 692 -4.76 -68.19 12.95
CA PRO A 692 -3.98 -67.77 11.78
C PRO A 692 -4.68 -66.71 10.92
N GLU A 693 -6.01 -66.76 10.80
CA GLU A 693 -6.83 -65.78 10.06
C GLU A 693 -6.63 -64.33 10.54
N LEU A 694 -6.31 -64.11 11.82
CA LEU A 694 -6.05 -62.78 12.37
C LEU A 694 -4.72 -62.21 11.90
N ILE A 695 -3.71 -63.06 11.70
CA ILE A 695 -2.39 -62.66 11.17
C ILE A 695 -2.52 -62.34 9.68
N GLU A 696 -3.18 -63.22 8.92
CA GLU A 696 -3.42 -63.03 7.49
C GLU A 696 -4.20 -61.73 7.22
N LYS A 697 -5.28 -61.49 7.96
CA LYS A 697 -6.03 -60.24 7.89
C LYS A 697 -5.19 -59.03 8.30
N ALA A 698 -4.30 -59.14 9.28
CA ALA A 698 -3.42 -58.04 9.67
C ALA A 698 -2.39 -57.72 8.56
N ASN A 699 -1.85 -58.76 7.91
CA ASN A 699 -0.90 -58.63 6.79
C ASN A 699 -1.55 -57.97 5.57
N LEU A 700 -2.74 -58.41 5.14
CA LEU A 700 -3.48 -57.77 4.03
C LEU A 700 -3.78 -56.28 4.31
N ASN A 701 -4.06 -55.93 5.56
CA ASN A 701 -4.24 -54.54 5.98
C ASN A 701 -2.93 -53.72 6.04
N LEU A 702 -1.78 -54.37 6.13
CA LEU A 702 -0.46 -53.74 6.03
C LEU A 702 -0.07 -53.54 4.56
N GLU A 703 -0.37 -54.52 3.69
CA GLU A 703 -0.14 -54.46 2.25
C GLU A 703 -0.94 -53.31 1.60
N ASP A 704 -2.24 -53.22 1.85
CA ASP A 704 -3.07 -52.08 1.40
C ASP A 704 -2.56 -50.73 1.92
N ALA A 705 -2.07 -50.68 3.15
CA ALA A 705 -1.51 -49.46 3.74
C ALA A 705 -0.14 -49.07 3.12
N THR A 706 0.66 -50.06 2.71
CA THR A 706 1.97 -49.82 2.05
C THR A 706 1.80 -49.43 0.60
N ALA A 707 0.86 -50.02 -0.14
CA ALA A 707 0.50 -49.57 -1.48
C ALA A 707 0.07 -48.08 -1.49
N LYS A 708 -0.77 -47.67 -0.54
CA LYS A 708 -1.19 -46.27 -0.36
C LYS A 708 -0.09 -45.34 0.14
N LEU A 709 0.98 -45.88 0.73
CA LEU A 709 2.16 -45.09 1.10
C LEU A 709 3.01 -44.77 -0.14
N GLU A 710 3.26 -45.74 -1.00
CA GLU A 710 4.00 -45.49 -2.25
C GLU A 710 3.19 -44.60 -3.21
N GLU A 711 1.87 -44.78 -3.33
CA GLU A 711 1.00 -43.86 -4.08
C GLU A 711 1.14 -42.41 -3.58
N ALA A 712 1.05 -42.20 -2.25
CA ALA A 712 1.20 -40.86 -1.66
C ALA A 712 2.64 -40.31 -1.79
N ARG A 713 3.65 -41.18 -1.87
CA ARG A 713 5.05 -40.80 -2.10
C ARG A 713 5.26 -40.31 -3.53
N GLU A 714 4.77 -41.05 -4.51
CA GLU A 714 4.84 -40.69 -5.93
C GLU A 714 4.09 -39.38 -6.19
N ASP A 715 2.89 -39.21 -5.62
CA ASP A 715 2.12 -37.96 -5.71
C ASP A 715 2.86 -36.76 -5.07
N PHE A 716 3.50 -36.96 -3.91
CA PHE A 716 4.32 -35.91 -3.28
C PHE A 716 5.54 -35.56 -4.14
N LYS A 717 6.28 -36.56 -4.64
CA LYS A 717 7.47 -36.37 -5.48
C LYS A 717 7.13 -35.65 -6.79
N LYS A 718 6.06 -36.07 -7.45
CA LYS A 718 5.54 -35.40 -8.65
C LYS A 718 5.17 -33.93 -8.36
N SER A 719 4.53 -33.65 -7.23
CA SER A 719 4.19 -32.28 -6.82
C SER A 719 5.43 -31.44 -6.48
N GLN A 720 6.45 -32.03 -5.86
CA GLN A 720 7.76 -31.42 -5.60
C GLN A 720 8.49 -31.00 -6.89
N ASP A 721 8.52 -31.89 -7.89
CA ASP A 721 9.14 -31.63 -9.18
C ASP A 721 8.41 -30.52 -9.95
N VAL A 722 7.07 -30.55 -9.95
CA VAL A 722 6.25 -29.52 -10.60
C VAL A 722 6.42 -28.15 -9.92
N VAL A 723 6.36 -28.05 -8.58
CA VAL A 723 6.64 -26.79 -7.86
C VAL A 723 8.01 -26.23 -8.22
N THR A 724 9.03 -27.08 -8.28
CA THR A 724 10.40 -26.65 -8.58
C THR A 724 10.50 -26.11 -10.01
N ARG A 725 9.90 -26.81 -10.98
CA ARG A 725 9.84 -26.38 -12.38
C ARG A 725 9.07 -25.06 -12.56
N GLU A 726 7.92 -24.91 -11.90
CA GLU A 726 7.12 -23.68 -11.97
C GLU A 726 7.83 -22.48 -11.32
N LEU A 727 8.57 -22.69 -10.22
CA LEU A 727 9.40 -21.65 -9.60
C LEU A 727 10.57 -21.22 -10.48
N GLN A 728 11.29 -22.18 -11.08
CA GLN A 728 12.37 -21.89 -12.03
C GLN A 728 11.84 -21.12 -13.24
N ARG A 729 10.79 -21.64 -13.88
CA ARG A 729 10.13 -21.03 -15.03
C ARG A 729 9.65 -19.62 -14.72
N TYR A 730 9.02 -19.40 -13.57
CA TYR A 730 8.62 -18.06 -13.14
C TYR A 730 9.82 -17.12 -13.00
N GLY A 731 10.96 -17.61 -12.50
CA GLY A 731 12.20 -16.85 -12.44
C GLY A 731 12.72 -16.42 -13.81
N GLU A 732 12.78 -17.36 -14.76
CA GLU A 732 13.23 -17.15 -16.14
C GLU A 732 12.30 -16.21 -16.92
N ASP A 733 11.00 -16.51 -16.93
CA ASP A 733 9.96 -15.69 -17.58
C ASP A 733 9.98 -14.27 -16.97
N LYS A 734 10.05 -14.13 -15.63
CA LYS A 734 10.16 -12.84 -14.95
C LYS A 734 11.39 -12.06 -15.41
N ALA A 735 12.58 -12.65 -15.34
CA ALA A 735 13.82 -11.95 -15.67
C ALA A 735 13.79 -11.39 -17.11
N LYS A 736 13.33 -12.21 -18.05
CA LYS A 736 13.22 -11.86 -19.47
C LYS A 736 12.17 -10.76 -19.74
N GLU A 737 10.94 -10.91 -19.25
CA GLU A 737 9.90 -9.90 -19.45
C GLU A 737 10.22 -8.59 -18.72
N TRP A 738 10.84 -8.65 -17.53
CA TRP A 738 11.26 -7.46 -16.79
C TRP A 738 12.37 -6.68 -17.48
N GLN A 739 13.40 -7.36 -17.99
CA GLN A 739 14.48 -6.70 -18.74
C GLN A 739 13.90 -5.94 -19.95
N ALA A 740 13.04 -6.59 -20.73
CA ALA A 740 12.38 -5.96 -21.87
C ALA A 740 11.48 -4.78 -21.46
N SER A 741 10.71 -4.92 -20.38
CA SER A 741 9.77 -3.87 -19.93
C SER A 741 10.47 -2.67 -19.29
N VAL A 742 11.57 -2.88 -18.55
CA VAL A 742 12.39 -1.77 -18.03
C VAL A 742 13.09 -1.03 -19.17
N GLN A 743 13.57 -1.74 -20.19
CA GLN A 743 14.14 -1.13 -21.40
C GLN A 743 13.08 -0.33 -22.18
N ASP A 744 11.89 -0.88 -22.39
CA ASP A 744 10.77 -0.19 -23.06
C ASP A 744 10.29 1.02 -22.23
N TYR A 745 10.20 0.91 -20.90
CA TYR A 745 9.90 2.02 -20.01
C TYR A 745 10.91 3.16 -20.14
N ALA A 746 12.21 2.85 -20.08
CA ALA A 746 13.28 3.83 -20.23
C ALA A 746 13.27 4.50 -21.62
N GLN A 747 13.06 3.71 -22.68
CA GLN A 747 12.93 4.23 -24.04
C GLN A 747 11.72 5.16 -24.17
N LYS A 748 10.58 4.84 -23.54
CA LYS A 748 9.41 5.72 -23.49
C LYS A 748 9.68 6.99 -22.67
N GLN A 749 10.38 6.92 -21.54
CA GLN A 749 10.80 8.14 -20.82
C GLN A 749 11.58 9.08 -21.75
N ILE A 750 12.63 8.56 -22.40
CA ILE A 750 13.48 9.32 -23.32
C ILE A 750 12.64 9.92 -24.48
N MET A 751 11.69 9.16 -25.03
CA MET A 751 10.80 9.62 -26.09
C MET A 751 9.91 10.79 -25.63
N TYR A 752 9.26 10.68 -24.46
CA TYR A 752 8.36 11.73 -23.95
C TYR A 752 9.11 12.98 -23.47
N GLU A 753 10.29 12.84 -22.85
CA GLU A 753 11.10 14.01 -22.51
C GLU A 753 11.64 14.72 -23.77
N ARG A 754 11.94 13.98 -24.86
CA ARG A 754 12.24 14.58 -26.18
C ARG A 754 11.03 15.27 -26.82
N GLU A 755 9.82 14.70 -26.71
CA GLU A 755 8.60 15.37 -27.21
C GLU A 755 8.40 16.74 -26.54
N LYS A 756 8.59 16.83 -25.21
CA LYS A 756 8.52 18.09 -24.46
C LYS A 756 9.65 19.05 -24.82
N LEU A 757 10.88 18.57 -24.99
CA LEU A 757 12.02 19.40 -25.41
C LEU A 757 11.76 20.02 -26.79
N ASN A 758 11.34 19.22 -27.77
CA ASN A 758 11.02 19.70 -29.11
C ASN A 758 9.88 20.73 -29.09
N ALA A 759 8.89 20.58 -28.20
CA ALA A 759 7.82 21.57 -28.01
C ALA A 759 8.37 22.90 -27.45
N LEU A 760 9.26 22.84 -26.45
CA LEU A 760 9.95 24.00 -25.88
C LEU A 760 10.81 24.73 -26.92
N GLU A 761 11.61 24.00 -27.70
CA GLU A 761 12.45 24.55 -28.78
C GLU A 761 11.60 25.24 -29.85
N LYS A 762 10.53 24.58 -30.34
CA LYS A 762 9.60 25.15 -31.32
C LYS A 762 8.91 26.42 -30.82
N ALA A 763 8.50 26.45 -29.55
CA ALA A 763 7.89 27.62 -28.93
C ALA A 763 8.90 28.77 -28.78
N TRP A 764 10.13 28.45 -28.39
CA TRP A 764 11.23 29.42 -28.29
C TRP A 764 11.59 30.02 -29.65
N ASP A 765 11.76 29.22 -30.69
CA ASP A 765 12.03 29.69 -32.05
C ASP A 765 10.90 30.57 -32.58
N SER A 766 9.64 30.21 -32.29
CA SER A 766 8.47 31.02 -32.63
C SER A 766 8.52 32.40 -31.95
N ILE A 767 8.89 32.46 -30.67
CA ILE A 767 9.09 33.72 -29.93
C ILE A 767 10.26 34.52 -30.51
N GLN A 768 11.38 33.88 -30.89
CA GLN A 768 12.50 34.57 -31.56
C GLN A 768 12.10 35.15 -32.92
N HIS A 769 11.28 34.43 -33.69
CA HIS A 769 10.74 34.92 -34.96
C HIS A 769 9.81 36.13 -34.75
N LEU A 770 8.90 36.09 -33.78
CA LEU A 770 8.05 37.24 -33.43
C LEU A 770 8.90 38.49 -33.08
N ARG A 771 9.96 38.31 -32.27
CA ARG A 771 10.89 39.40 -31.88
C ARG A 771 11.68 39.97 -33.05
N SER A 772 12.13 39.12 -33.98
CA SER A 772 12.91 39.54 -35.16
C SER A 772 12.04 40.13 -36.28
N SER A 773 10.72 39.86 -36.28
CA SER A 773 9.74 40.52 -37.15
C SER A 773 9.22 41.87 -36.62
N GLY A 774 9.71 42.33 -35.46
CA GLY A 774 9.37 43.65 -34.91
C GLY A 774 9.70 44.81 -35.88
N PRO A 775 9.06 45.98 -35.73
CA PRO A 775 9.01 47.00 -36.76
C PRO A 775 10.41 47.58 -37.07
N SER A 776 10.93 47.22 -38.24
CA SER A 776 11.99 47.98 -38.89
C SER A 776 11.44 49.37 -39.22
N GLY A 777 12.20 50.41 -38.85
CA GLY A 777 11.73 51.79 -38.88
C GLY A 777 11.26 52.24 -40.27
N ALA A 778 10.22 53.06 -40.28
CA ALA A 778 9.69 53.63 -41.51
C ALA A 778 10.73 54.48 -42.24
N ASP A 779 11.03 54.11 -43.49
CA ASP A 779 11.63 55.02 -44.46
C ASP A 779 10.95 54.86 -45.84
N GLY A 780 10.26 55.91 -46.27
CA GLY A 780 10.08 56.23 -47.68
C GLY A 780 8.97 55.52 -48.50
N ARG A 781 7.88 56.28 -48.73
CA ARG A 781 6.99 56.23 -49.93
C ARG A 781 6.05 55.03 -50.08
N GLY A 782 4.83 55.26 -49.60
CA GLY A 782 3.70 54.37 -49.80
C GLY A 782 3.10 54.32 -51.20
N THR A 783 2.12 53.43 -51.31
CA THR A 783 0.89 53.62 -52.10
C THR A 783 -0.27 53.07 -51.28
N SER A 784 -1.41 53.76 -51.33
CA SER A 784 -2.65 53.35 -50.66
C SER A 784 -3.23 52.05 -51.21
N SER A 785 -3.64 51.14 -50.33
CA SER A 785 -4.58 50.06 -50.65
C SER A 785 -5.42 49.73 -49.43
N GLU A 786 -6.69 50.08 -49.44
CA GLU A 786 -7.66 49.65 -48.42
C GLU A 786 -7.85 48.12 -48.49
N ALA A 787 -7.70 47.43 -47.36
CA ALA A 787 -8.08 46.03 -47.23
C ALA A 787 -8.51 45.68 -45.79
N SER A 788 -9.79 45.95 -45.53
CA SER A 788 -10.68 45.29 -44.54
C SER A 788 -10.07 44.49 -43.38
N ALA A 789 -10.39 44.94 -42.15
CA ALA A 789 -10.21 44.15 -40.95
C ALA A 789 -10.93 42.79 -41.05
N ARG A 790 -10.19 41.70 -40.77
CA ARG A 790 -10.78 40.40 -40.39
C ARG A 790 -10.11 39.87 -39.14
N SER A 791 -10.86 39.92 -38.04
CA SER A 791 -10.53 39.19 -36.81
C SER A 791 -10.41 37.70 -37.14
N ARG A 792 -9.22 37.11 -36.95
CA ARG A 792 -9.02 35.65 -37.05
C ARG A 792 -9.13 35.04 -35.66
N SER A 793 -10.31 34.56 -35.32
CA SER A 793 -10.48 33.63 -34.21
C SER A 793 -9.83 32.28 -34.55
N TYR A 794 -8.60 32.05 -34.07
CA TYR A 794 -7.99 30.72 -34.11
C TYR A 794 -8.49 29.86 -32.95
N TRP A 795 -9.55 29.09 -33.21
CA TRP A 795 -9.90 27.90 -32.44
C TRP A 795 -10.03 26.73 -33.41
N PRO A 796 -9.11 25.74 -33.42
CA PRO A 796 -9.29 24.52 -34.18
C PRO A 796 -10.20 23.55 -33.42
N SER A 797 -11.52 23.74 -33.57
CA SER A 797 -12.50 22.73 -33.17
C SER A 797 -12.38 21.50 -34.07
N GLY A 798 -11.86 20.38 -33.53
CA GLY A 798 -11.94 19.07 -34.16
C GLY A 798 -10.61 18.44 -34.56
N LEU A 799 -10.10 17.54 -33.71
CA LEU A 799 -9.17 16.47 -34.10
C LEU A 799 -9.68 15.13 -33.57
N GLY A 800 -10.61 14.53 -34.30
CA GLY A 800 -10.86 13.10 -34.24
C GLY A 800 -10.08 12.41 -35.36
N VAL A 801 -8.96 11.75 -35.02
CA VAL A 801 -8.10 11.00 -35.96
C VAL A 801 -7.62 9.73 -35.22
N PRO A 802 -7.62 8.54 -35.85
CA PRO A 802 -7.51 7.27 -35.13
C PRO A 802 -6.08 6.87 -34.75
N PHE A 803 -5.99 5.93 -33.81
CA PHE A 803 -4.76 5.21 -33.48
C PHE A 803 -4.32 4.31 -34.64
N ALA A 804 -3.11 4.55 -35.16
CA ALA A 804 -2.31 3.57 -35.88
C ALA A 804 -0.82 3.87 -35.65
N PRO A 805 -0.01 2.94 -35.10
CA PRO A 805 1.43 3.13 -35.00
C PRO A 805 2.08 2.78 -36.34
N ASP A 806 2.69 3.78 -36.99
CA ASP A 806 3.54 3.54 -38.16
C ASP A 806 4.79 2.74 -37.76
N LEU A 807 4.86 1.50 -38.25
CA LEU A 807 6.02 0.63 -38.06
C LEU A 807 7.16 1.07 -38.98
N MET A 808 8.11 1.83 -38.43
CA MET A 808 9.44 2.03 -39.02
C MET A 808 10.13 0.67 -39.24
N ARG A 809 10.03 0.15 -40.46
CA ARG A 809 10.60 -1.14 -40.87
C ARG A 809 12.01 -0.92 -41.45
N GLU A 810 13.03 -0.93 -40.58
CA GLU A 810 14.41 -1.04 -41.06
C GLU A 810 14.60 -2.35 -41.85
N SER A 811 15.01 -2.21 -43.11
CA SER A 811 15.30 -3.34 -43.99
C SER A 811 16.80 -3.66 -43.94
N ARG A 812 17.20 -4.56 -43.03
CA ARG A 812 18.52 -5.19 -43.08
C ARG A 812 18.50 -6.44 -43.95
N THR A 813 18.95 -6.29 -45.19
CA THR A 813 19.31 -7.41 -46.08
C THR A 813 20.76 -7.81 -45.87
N SER A 814 21.00 -9.03 -45.38
CA SER A 814 22.31 -9.68 -45.46
C SER A 814 22.17 -11.20 -45.41
N GLN A 815 22.41 -11.87 -46.54
CA GLN A 815 22.71 -13.31 -46.56
C GLN A 815 24.18 -13.53 -46.15
N PRO A 816 24.52 -14.66 -45.51
CA PRO A 816 25.90 -15.01 -45.23
C PRO A 816 26.55 -15.74 -46.42
N VAL A 817 27.81 -15.42 -46.68
CA VAL A 817 28.74 -16.31 -47.41
C VAL A 817 29.96 -16.54 -46.51
N GLN A 818 30.46 -17.77 -46.52
CA GLN A 818 31.53 -18.25 -45.66
C GLN A 818 32.86 -17.54 -45.95
N ASN A 819 33.70 -17.35 -44.92
CA ASN A 819 34.92 -18.16 -44.75
C ASN A 819 35.69 -17.79 -43.47
N ASP A 820 36.55 -18.72 -43.05
CA ASP A 820 37.39 -18.66 -41.86
C ASP A 820 38.47 -17.56 -41.90
N VAL A 821 38.92 -17.11 -40.72
CA VAL A 821 40.30 -17.32 -40.21
C VAL A 821 40.58 -16.41 -38.99
N VAL A 822 40.93 -17.09 -37.90
CA VAL A 822 41.77 -16.70 -36.74
C VAL A 822 42.51 -15.35 -36.80
N THR A 823 42.28 -14.43 -35.85
CA THR A 823 43.25 -14.06 -34.77
C THR A 823 42.84 -12.85 -33.90
N SER A 824 43.13 -12.99 -32.60
CA SER A 824 43.43 -11.99 -31.56
C SER A 824 43.30 -10.48 -31.85
N LEU A 825 42.60 -9.77 -30.96
CA LEU A 825 42.78 -8.34 -30.71
C LEU A 825 43.13 -8.08 -29.24
N LYS A 826 44.13 -7.22 -29.00
CA LYS A 826 44.26 -6.40 -27.79
C LYS A 826 44.42 -4.92 -28.19
N PRO A 827 44.00 -3.96 -27.34
CA PRO A 827 43.63 -2.62 -27.79
C PRO A 827 44.66 -1.54 -27.42
N LEU A 828 44.52 -0.36 -28.03
CA LEU A 828 44.75 1.00 -27.49
C LEU A 828 44.00 1.94 -28.48
N ALA A 829 43.07 2.82 -28.09
CA ALA A 829 43.14 4.01 -27.23
C ALA A 829 43.59 5.28 -27.99
N SER A 830 43.01 6.43 -27.60
CA SER A 830 43.34 7.82 -28.01
C SER A 830 43.10 8.14 -29.51
N GLU A 831 42.80 9.37 -29.94
CA GLU A 831 42.38 10.64 -29.31
C GLU A 831 41.88 11.57 -30.43
N SER A 832 41.35 12.76 -30.08
CA SER A 832 41.50 14.08 -30.77
C SER A 832 41.50 14.19 -32.32
N GLU A 833 41.03 15.26 -32.97
CA GLU A 833 40.28 16.47 -32.59
C GLU A 833 39.92 17.20 -33.91
N SER A 834 39.02 18.18 -33.82
CA SER A 834 39.06 19.42 -34.62
C SER A 834 38.85 19.38 -36.15
N ASN A 835 37.68 19.93 -36.53
CA ASN A 835 37.55 21.18 -37.29
C ASN A 835 37.68 21.26 -38.83
N LEU A 836 36.71 22.03 -39.36
CA LEU A 836 36.70 22.85 -40.58
C LEU A 836 36.90 22.14 -41.93
N TYR A 837 35.92 22.32 -42.84
CA TYR A 837 36.03 23.43 -43.80
C TYR A 837 34.68 23.87 -44.36
N GLN A 838 34.64 25.10 -44.88
CA GLN A 838 33.46 25.77 -45.41
C GLN A 838 33.17 25.41 -46.88
N GLY A 839 31.89 25.43 -47.26
CA GLY A 839 31.48 26.36 -48.33
C GLY A 839 30.92 25.82 -49.66
N ARG A 840 29.86 26.52 -50.11
CA ARG A 840 29.33 26.71 -51.49
C ARG A 840 28.40 25.66 -52.13
N LEU A 841 27.11 26.02 -52.04
CA LEU A 841 26.08 26.12 -53.11
C LEU A 841 26.61 26.43 -54.54
N PRO A 842 25.77 26.39 -55.61
CA PRO A 842 24.51 25.66 -55.84
C PRO A 842 24.43 25.00 -57.25
N GLN A 843 23.34 24.28 -57.59
CA GLN A 843 22.66 24.47 -58.89
C GLN A 843 21.25 23.84 -58.97
N ASN A 844 20.36 24.51 -59.71
CA ASN A 844 18.99 24.06 -60.03
C ASN A 844 18.98 23.15 -61.27
N ALA A 845 18.07 22.17 -61.28
CA ALA A 845 17.39 21.72 -62.50
C ALA A 845 16.02 21.13 -62.11
N GLY A 846 14.95 21.48 -62.83
CA GLY A 846 13.59 20.97 -62.61
C GLY A 846 13.12 20.03 -63.73
N ILE A 847 11.80 19.95 -63.90
CA ILE A 847 11.04 19.08 -64.85
C ILE A 847 10.93 17.63 -64.32
N GLY A 848 9.75 16.99 -64.31
CA GLY A 848 8.45 17.45 -64.79
C GLY A 848 7.27 16.54 -64.40
N SER A 849 6.09 16.88 -64.92
CA SER A 849 4.77 16.34 -64.58
C SER A 849 4.49 14.90 -65.05
N GLY A 850 3.72 14.15 -64.24
CA GLY A 850 2.97 12.94 -64.62
C GLY A 850 1.58 12.96 -63.96
N ASN A 851 0.56 12.41 -64.60
CA ASN A 851 -0.86 12.78 -64.37
C ASN A 851 -1.80 11.54 -64.39
N VAL A 852 -3.02 11.67 -63.83
CA VAL A 852 -4.14 10.67 -63.89
C VAL A 852 -3.92 9.39 -63.04
N SER A 853 -4.86 8.73 -62.34
CA SER A 853 -6.32 8.80 -62.04
C SER A 853 -6.51 8.32 -60.59
N GLY A 854 -7.54 8.64 -59.79
CA GLY A 854 -8.95 8.90 -60.11
C GLY A 854 -9.82 7.67 -59.79
N LEU A 855 -10.47 7.65 -58.62
CA LEU A 855 -11.73 6.93 -58.38
C LEU A 855 -12.45 7.50 -57.15
N ASN A 856 -13.78 7.45 -57.19
CA ASN A 856 -14.67 8.22 -56.33
C ASN A 856 -15.66 7.27 -55.63
N SER A 857 -15.88 7.44 -54.32
CA SER A 857 -17.01 6.83 -53.61
C SER A 857 -17.29 7.62 -52.35
N GLY A 858 -18.33 8.45 -52.38
CA GLY A 858 -18.77 9.22 -51.22
C GLY A 858 -19.80 8.47 -50.38
N TYR A 859 -19.91 8.84 -49.11
CA TYR A 859 -21.17 8.81 -48.39
C TYR A 859 -21.39 10.13 -47.66
N ASN A 860 -22.62 10.62 -47.70
CA ASN A 860 -23.02 11.94 -47.25
C ASN A 860 -23.81 11.80 -45.94
N SER A 861 -23.40 12.50 -44.88
CA SER A 861 -24.16 12.60 -43.62
C SER A 861 -23.71 13.84 -42.85
N GLY A 862 -24.44 14.94 -43.03
CA GLY A 862 -24.17 16.18 -42.30
C GLY A 862 -24.82 16.18 -40.92
N TYR A 863 -24.18 16.83 -39.96
CA TYR A 863 -24.84 17.28 -38.73
C TYR A 863 -24.49 18.75 -38.45
N ASN A 864 -25.53 19.50 -38.10
CA ASN A 864 -25.44 20.90 -37.76
C ASN A 864 -24.77 21.07 -36.39
N SER A 865 -23.84 22.00 -36.28
CA SER A 865 -23.38 22.52 -35.00
C SER A 865 -24.33 23.60 -34.50
N ASP A 866 -24.83 23.48 -33.28
CA ASP A 866 -25.25 24.64 -32.49
C ASP A 866 -25.00 24.37 -31.01
N TYR A 867 -24.08 25.16 -30.43
CA TYR A 867 -23.82 25.24 -29.00
C TYR A 867 -24.45 26.53 -28.48
N THR A 868 -25.44 26.44 -27.60
CA THR A 868 -25.76 27.54 -26.68
C THR A 868 -26.08 27.01 -25.29
N SER A 869 -25.46 27.62 -24.30
CA SER A 869 -25.75 27.41 -22.89
C SER A 869 -27.13 27.95 -22.52
N GLY A 870 -27.92 27.19 -21.75
CA GLY A 870 -29.19 27.69 -21.23
C GLY A 870 -29.86 26.74 -20.26
N TYR A 871 -29.69 26.97 -18.96
CA TYR A 871 -30.66 26.51 -17.97
C TYR A 871 -31.89 27.44 -18.04
N ASN A 872 -33.11 26.90 -18.20
CA ASN A 872 -34.18 27.27 -17.28
C ASN A 872 -35.37 26.29 -17.22
N SER A 873 -36.12 26.43 -16.13
CA SER A 873 -37.34 25.73 -15.74
C SER A 873 -38.57 25.96 -16.64
N GLY A 874 -39.49 24.99 -16.67
CA GLY A 874 -40.86 25.16 -17.12
C GLY A 874 -41.74 23.95 -16.76
N ASP A 875 -42.64 24.11 -15.80
CA ASP A 875 -43.68 23.14 -15.41
C ASP A 875 -44.89 23.15 -16.37
N GLN A 876 -45.87 22.26 -16.07
CA GLN A 876 -47.30 22.27 -16.48
C GLN A 876 -47.67 21.69 -17.86
N ASP A 877 -48.81 21.00 -18.03
CA ASP A 877 -49.65 20.20 -17.10
C ASP A 877 -50.68 19.36 -17.91
N GLU A 878 -51.53 18.58 -17.23
CA GLU A 878 -52.72 17.85 -17.72
C GLU A 878 -52.46 16.63 -18.64
N GLY A 879 -53.14 15.47 -18.52
CA GLY A 879 -54.22 14.97 -17.63
C GLY A 879 -54.65 13.56 -18.14
N MET A 880 -55.60 12.81 -17.59
CA MET A 880 -56.44 12.86 -16.38
C MET A 880 -57.22 11.50 -16.27
N ARG A 881 -57.81 11.15 -15.10
CA ARG A 881 -58.73 9.99 -14.82
C ARG A 881 -58.12 8.57 -14.83
N SER A 882 -58.59 7.56 -14.09
CA SER A 882 -59.49 7.36 -12.92
C SER A 882 -59.43 5.85 -12.54
N GLY A 883 -59.69 5.32 -11.33
CA GLY A 883 -60.26 5.85 -10.09
C GLY A 883 -60.34 4.78 -8.97
N GLN A 884 -61.13 5.09 -7.93
CA GLN A 884 -61.41 4.39 -6.64
C GLN A 884 -61.37 2.84 -6.54
N GLY A 885 -61.08 2.31 -5.32
CA GLY A 885 -61.63 0.99 -4.91
C GLY A 885 -61.06 0.25 -3.67
N TYR A 886 -61.64 0.49 -2.49
CA TYR A 886 -61.92 -0.46 -1.38
C TYR A 886 -60.85 -1.41 -0.73
N PHE A 887 -60.77 -1.30 0.61
CA PHE A 887 -60.48 -2.37 1.61
C PHE A 887 -61.52 -3.52 1.53
N PRO A 888 -61.26 -4.78 1.99
CA PRO A 888 -60.87 -5.05 3.39
C PRO A 888 -59.97 -6.28 3.67
N ALA A 889 -59.66 -6.46 4.96
CA ALA A 889 -58.94 -7.61 5.49
C ALA A 889 -59.84 -8.82 5.79
N THR A 890 -59.27 -10.03 5.75
CA THR A 890 -59.84 -11.23 6.40
C THR A 890 -58.78 -12.06 7.09
N LYS A 891 -59.14 -12.56 8.28
CA LYS A 891 -58.36 -13.47 9.13
C LYS A 891 -58.46 -14.90 8.60
N LEU A 892 -57.47 -15.74 8.88
CA LEU A 892 -57.72 -17.17 9.12
C LEU A 892 -56.75 -17.73 10.17
N SER A 893 -57.26 -18.65 11.00
CA SER A 893 -56.69 -19.06 12.29
C SER A 893 -56.79 -20.57 12.48
N ARG A 894 -55.78 -21.20 13.10
CA ARG A 894 -55.86 -22.45 13.89
C ARG A 894 -54.63 -22.49 14.82
N SER A 895 -54.75 -22.47 16.15
CA SER A 895 -55.12 -23.57 17.09
C SER A 895 -54.18 -24.79 16.97
N GLY A 896 -53.57 -25.38 18.00
CA GLY A 896 -53.57 -25.32 19.47
C GLY A 896 -52.41 -26.26 19.93
N SER A 897 -52.09 -26.57 21.19
CA SER A 897 -52.80 -26.57 22.48
C SER A 897 -51.78 -26.66 23.65
N GLY A 898 -52.18 -26.30 24.89
CA GLY A 898 -51.35 -26.45 26.11
C GLY A 898 -51.25 -27.88 26.66
N PRO A 899 -50.85 -28.08 27.95
CA PRO A 899 -51.59 -27.51 29.10
C PRO A 899 -50.73 -26.90 30.25
N ARG A 900 -51.43 -26.46 31.32
CA ARG A 900 -50.96 -25.69 32.50
C ARG A 900 -51.10 -26.46 33.83
N THR A 901 -50.36 -26.04 34.86
CA THR A 901 -50.81 -25.76 36.26
C THR A 901 -49.86 -24.66 36.83
N ASN A 902 -50.23 -23.51 37.43
CA ASN A 902 -51.15 -23.08 38.53
C ASN A 902 -50.71 -23.58 39.92
N LYS A 903 -50.48 -22.75 40.98
CA LYS A 903 -51.29 -21.63 41.56
C LYS A 903 -50.47 -20.61 42.41
N ALA A 904 -50.91 -19.34 42.42
CA ALA A 904 -51.21 -18.37 43.54
C ALA A 904 -50.34 -18.30 44.84
N ALA A 905 -50.07 -17.17 45.53
CA ALA A 905 -50.48 -15.72 45.53
C ALA A 905 -49.37 -14.86 46.25
N GLY A 906 -49.41 -13.52 46.49
CA GLY A 906 -50.30 -12.41 46.05
C GLY A 906 -50.90 -11.51 47.17
N ILE A 907 -50.23 -10.40 47.57
CA ILE A 907 -50.69 -9.28 48.48
C ILE A 907 -49.88 -7.98 48.20
N GLU A 908 -50.50 -6.81 48.38
CA GLU A 908 -49.97 -5.42 48.37
C GLU A 908 -50.65 -4.65 49.55
N PRO A 909 -50.40 -3.34 49.89
CA PRO A 909 -49.28 -2.41 49.60
C PRO A 909 -48.78 -1.59 50.84
N ASN A 910 -47.67 -0.82 50.76
CA ASN A 910 -47.63 0.64 51.14
C ASN A 910 -46.26 1.37 51.03
N LYS A 911 -46.39 2.70 50.98
CA LYS A 911 -45.44 3.84 50.86
C LYS A 911 -44.36 4.00 51.96
N ASN A 912 -43.21 4.63 51.62
CA ASN A 912 -42.81 5.99 52.11
C ASN A 912 -41.33 6.40 51.83
N GLY A 913 -41.11 7.70 51.53
CA GLY A 913 -39.86 8.46 51.75
C GLY A 913 -38.65 8.20 50.83
N SER A 914 -37.77 9.16 50.49
CA SER A 914 -37.64 10.58 50.89
C SER A 914 -36.81 11.39 49.86
N VAL A 915 -37.04 12.71 49.77
CA VAL A 915 -36.26 13.70 48.99
C VAL A 915 -36.11 14.98 49.84
N PRO A 916 -34.96 15.69 49.80
CA PRO A 916 -34.96 17.13 49.43
C PRO A 916 -33.79 17.47 48.46
N ALA A 917 -33.87 18.38 47.48
CA ALA A 917 -34.47 19.73 47.34
C ALA A 917 -33.48 20.89 47.63
N MET A 918 -33.49 21.91 46.75
CA MET A 918 -32.55 23.04 46.64
C MET A 918 -32.85 24.22 47.59
N ASN A 919 -31.89 25.15 47.80
CA ASN A 919 -32.13 26.58 47.45
C ASN A 919 -30.89 27.53 47.46
N THR A 920 -31.05 28.65 46.74
CA THR A 920 -30.46 30.03 46.80
C THR A 920 -29.48 30.46 47.93
N GLY A 921 -28.60 31.46 47.80
CA GLY A 921 -28.26 32.42 46.71
C GLY A 921 -27.54 33.71 47.23
N ASN A 922 -27.06 34.57 46.29
CA ASN A 922 -26.65 36.01 46.41
C ASN A 922 -25.24 36.51 46.84
N ILE A 923 -24.59 37.22 45.88
CA ILE A 923 -24.00 38.60 45.87
C ILE A 923 -22.97 39.04 46.96
N VAL A 924 -21.78 39.52 46.52
CA VAL A 924 -21.14 40.85 46.77
C VAL A 924 -19.63 40.85 46.38
N THR A 925 -19.22 41.81 45.55
CA THR A 925 -17.84 42.33 45.33
C THR A 925 -17.77 43.78 45.87
N PRO A 926 -16.62 44.51 45.98
CA PRO A 926 -15.24 44.23 45.51
C PRO A 926 -14.13 44.54 46.57
N LEU A 927 -12.84 44.48 46.19
CA LEU A 927 -11.86 45.60 46.28
C LEU A 927 -10.43 45.18 45.86
N THR A 928 -9.69 46.09 45.22
CA THR A 928 -8.24 46.06 44.97
C THR A 928 -7.47 46.84 46.06
N PRO A 929 -6.12 46.77 46.15
CA PRO A 929 -5.29 47.80 45.47
C PRO A 929 -3.83 47.41 45.05
N THR A 930 -3.34 48.11 44.02
CA THR A 930 -1.97 48.63 43.71
C THR A 930 -0.66 47.97 44.24
N ASP A 931 0.16 47.47 43.30
CA ASP A 931 1.42 48.06 42.74
C ASP A 931 2.63 48.52 43.62
N THR A 932 3.82 48.59 42.97
CA THR A 932 5.21 48.93 43.43
C THR A 932 5.97 47.83 44.22
N GLY A 933 7.29 47.65 44.12
CA GLY A 933 8.32 48.21 43.22
C GLY A 933 9.77 47.89 43.66
N ASP A 934 10.66 47.61 42.69
CA ASP A 934 12.14 47.68 42.73
C ASP A 934 13.09 46.65 43.43
N ARG A 935 14.35 46.74 42.97
CA ARG A 935 15.57 45.86 43.02
C ARG A 935 16.53 46.16 44.22
N PRO A 936 17.77 45.59 44.34
CA PRO A 936 18.33 44.23 44.09
C PRO A 936 19.30 43.70 45.21
N LEU A 937 20.06 42.61 44.90
CA LEU A 937 21.42 42.21 45.38
C LEU A 937 21.64 41.25 46.59
N ALA A 938 22.74 40.50 46.43
CA ALA A 938 23.63 39.86 47.44
C ALA A 938 23.40 38.39 47.88
N ALA A 939 24.53 37.70 48.10
CA ALA A 939 24.73 36.26 48.01
C ALA A 939 24.98 35.50 49.34
N ALA A 940 24.77 34.17 49.29
CA ALA A 940 25.40 33.10 50.13
C ALA A 940 25.05 33.05 51.65
N PRO A 941 25.39 31.96 52.38
CA PRO A 941 25.87 30.63 51.99
C PRO A 941 24.98 29.44 52.49
N ALA A 942 25.39 28.20 52.20
CA ALA A 942 24.74 26.97 52.69
C ALA A 942 25.13 26.59 54.14
N PRO A 943 24.34 25.69 54.80
CA PRO A 943 24.99 24.68 55.65
C PRO A 943 24.37 23.26 55.62
N ALA A 944 25.28 22.28 55.61
CA ALA A 944 25.30 20.99 56.34
C ALA A 944 24.03 20.11 56.50
N LEU A 945 24.14 18.88 55.96
CA LEU A 945 23.48 17.67 56.47
C LEU A 945 24.16 17.14 57.74
N PRO A 946 23.41 16.48 58.64
CA PRO A 946 23.92 15.34 59.39
C PRO A 946 23.07 14.04 59.15
N PRO A 947 23.63 12.85 59.40
CA PRO A 947 23.06 11.57 58.94
C PRO A 947 22.25 10.81 60.01
N SER A 948 21.50 9.77 59.62
CA SER A 948 21.80 8.36 60.02
C SER A 948 20.65 7.34 59.87
N LYS A 949 21.07 6.06 59.78
CA LYS A 949 20.43 4.80 60.28
C LYS A 949 19.29 4.12 59.49
N ASN A 950 19.67 2.95 58.97
CA ASN A 950 18.88 1.72 58.79
C ASN A 950 17.84 1.46 59.89
N THR A 951 16.69 0.84 59.57
CA THR A 951 16.45 -0.62 59.82
C THR A 951 15.21 -1.15 59.07
N PHE A 952 15.11 -2.49 58.97
CA PHE A 952 14.04 -3.26 58.31
C PHE A 952 12.70 -3.29 59.09
N ILE A 953 11.57 -3.58 58.42
CA ILE A 953 10.77 -4.84 58.52
C ILE A 953 9.41 -4.69 57.78
N VAL A 954 9.11 -5.66 56.89
CA VAL A 954 7.86 -6.45 56.65
C VAL A 954 6.50 -5.80 57.06
N GLU A 955 5.38 -5.82 56.32
CA GLU A 955 4.78 -6.78 55.36
C GLU A 955 3.70 -6.08 54.50
N ASP A 956 3.42 -6.55 53.28
CA ASP A 956 2.03 -6.93 52.88
C ASP A 956 1.98 -7.52 51.44
N THR A 957 1.50 -8.77 51.32
CA THR A 957 1.37 -9.48 50.03
C THR A 957 -0.09 -9.64 49.63
N VAL A 958 -0.49 -9.04 48.50
CA VAL A 958 -1.77 -9.36 47.84
C VAL A 958 -1.56 -10.47 46.81
N LYS A 959 -2.28 -11.58 47.01
CA LYS A 959 -2.21 -12.79 46.17
C LYS A 959 -2.89 -12.59 44.83
N ILE A 960 -2.23 -12.95 43.73
CA ILE A 960 -2.89 -13.36 42.48
C ILE A 960 -2.55 -14.83 42.24
N LYS A 961 -3.58 -15.67 42.07
CA LYS A 961 -3.44 -17.08 41.72
C LYS A 961 -3.28 -17.21 40.22
N ASP A 962 -2.17 -17.79 39.78
CA ASP A 962 -2.12 -18.58 38.56
C ASP A 962 -1.57 -19.97 38.92
N GLY A 963 -2.37 -21.00 38.67
CA GLY A 963 -2.02 -22.38 38.97
C GLY A 963 -1.72 -23.15 37.69
N TYR A 964 -0.46 -23.51 37.48
CA TYR A 964 -0.07 -24.69 36.71
C TYR A 964 1.25 -25.23 37.28
N ASP A 965 1.29 -26.53 37.53
CA ASP A 965 2.31 -27.22 38.31
C ASP A 965 3.25 -28.03 37.38
N PRO A 966 4.58 -27.80 37.41
CA PRO A 966 5.54 -28.52 36.57
C PRO A 966 6.60 -29.30 37.37
N LEU A 967 6.20 -30.25 38.23
CA LEU A 967 7.16 -31.18 38.88
C LEU A 967 6.75 -32.66 38.79
N MET A 968 7.23 -33.33 37.74
CA MET A 968 7.40 -34.80 37.69
C MET A 968 8.76 -35.13 37.07
N VAL A 969 9.82 -35.00 37.88
CA VAL A 969 11.13 -35.61 37.60
C VAL A 969 11.22 -36.91 38.40
N ARG A 970 11.52 -38.02 37.73
CA ARG A 970 11.96 -39.27 38.37
C ARG A 970 13.35 -39.66 37.87
N PRO A 971 14.15 -40.35 38.70
CA PRO A 971 15.60 -40.38 38.52
C PRO A 971 16.11 -41.60 37.73
N GLY A 972 17.28 -41.41 37.12
CA GLY A 972 18.40 -42.36 37.12
C GLY A 972 18.20 -43.77 36.59
N PHE A 973 18.87 -44.06 35.48
CA PHE A 973 19.55 -45.34 35.30
C PHE A 973 21.03 -45.07 35.00
N ALA A 974 21.91 -45.89 35.58
CA ALA A 974 23.33 -45.89 35.30
C ALA A 974 23.63 -47.09 34.37
N ASP A 975 24.25 -46.81 33.24
CA ASP A 975 25.50 -47.43 32.73
C ASP A 975 25.91 -46.69 31.44
#